data_AF-A0A969LZL3-F1
#
_entry.id   AF-A0A969LZL3-F1
#
_cell.length_a   1.000
_cell.length_b   1.000
_cell.length_c   1.000
_cell.angle_alpha   90.00
_cell.angle_beta   90.00
_cell.angle_gamma   90.00
#
_symmetry.space_group_name_H-M   'P 1'
#
loop_
_entity.id
_entity.type
_entity.pdbx_description
1 polymer ?
#
loop_
_entity_poly.entity_id
_entity_poly.type
_entity_poly.pdbx_seq_one_letter_code
_entity_poly.pdbx_strand_id
1 'polypeptide(L)'
;MSQGIADTCRPTNEVSLWDWGYTVATLTKAATAYIFKNGWPSDIKSLPFCTLRINLDILDRYTHSDKISDLLGIQQVLNDAFKGVQTLLEETYAFGNQIHRDETGAYYLLPNIFDDTGKTALREEIQALFSPDLRPQVHFINPITAGQLDADKLRSRELVAEPRKKALEQKPVNADNNFYLFETEWKDGRPKNSEICTVCGMRPVGYPRQGSQPEIEKPLFRWATERKAKDRKICRICLNRRDRRSEQWVKDIAQQSPQNTIWTDEVADDNGRLALFVGKLGLEGWLDGTLLSTIQVAGNITKNPSPARLYRIAETARAFWEKVTNEVMPNAVGLSPFRLELHPETNNLDELGDYHAYDLDIDGIVLSVVWDKPRQRFLTTDNLSYFATQLSPNARDNWISKLAGRTFQILEPSFFLQSSRKKTEVTFKEVKEIGSYQPAIPLLAEPTLCLMLVPANKALELAHQVKKEYEQHMGRVRDRLPLDIGLIFCNRRTPIRSVLEAGQAMLNISGQFDMDSGKGWEGWRLMKKDNSGDFCKLEFDNGITWEMPVVTGDSSKKDEWYPRLYQGNSWEKKSSKPELRHICDLKPRNLNMPKDKGQKVWVRPSHFDFEYLDSTARRFEIYYDENGRRPRRTRPFYLEDLDRFDKLWKIMKNLKTSQRHQVIYTIEATRELWYGQNQPESLTDPVFRQFVEDTLANAAWPKAKPWHGFSEEERQLIPAGVRGELADLAELHMEILKER
;
A
#
# COMPACT_ATOMS: atom_id res chain seq x y z
N MET A 1 8.57 -18.10 -20.94
CA MET A 1 9.71 -18.55 -20.10
C MET A 1 9.52 -18.23 -18.62
N SER A 2 8.78 -17.17 -18.25
CA SER A 2 8.54 -16.77 -16.85
C SER A 2 7.86 -17.83 -15.97
N GLN A 3 7.11 -18.77 -16.55
CA GLN A 3 6.49 -19.90 -15.84
C GLN A 3 7.30 -21.21 -15.92
N GLY A 4 8.36 -21.25 -16.73
CA GLY A 4 9.21 -22.43 -16.83
C GLY A 4 10.25 -22.44 -15.72
N ILE A 5 10.52 -23.60 -15.12
CA ILE A 5 11.55 -23.77 -14.08
C ILE A 5 12.95 -23.89 -14.71
N ALA A 6 13.96 -23.26 -14.11
CA ALA A 6 15.34 -23.34 -14.57
C ALA A 6 16.01 -24.68 -14.26
N ASP A 7 15.58 -25.33 -13.19
CA ASP A 7 16.02 -26.65 -12.74
C ASP A 7 14.79 -27.48 -12.36
N THR A 8 14.83 -28.78 -12.61
CA THR A 8 13.74 -29.71 -12.26
C THR A 8 13.97 -30.41 -10.91
N CYS A 9 15.17 -30.29 -10.34
CA CYS A 9 15.51 -30.87 -9.06
C CYS A 9 14.76 -30.17 -7.93
N ARG A 10 14.17 -30.95 -7.02
CA ARG A 10 13.57 -30.42 -5.80
C ARG A 10 14.59 -30.44 -4.66
N PRO A 11 14.62 -29.41 -3.82
CA PRO A 11 13.78 -28.23 -3.81
C PRO A 11 14.43 -27.03 -4.52
N THR A 12 15.32 -27.20 -5.50
CA THR A 12 16.07 -26.11 -6.18
C THR A 12 15.33 -25.48 -7.37
N ASN A 13 14.16 -26.01 -7.69
CA ASN A 13 13.31 -25.61 -8.81
C ASN A 13 12.47 -24.33 -8.59
N GLU A 14 12.87 -23.45 -7.67
CA GLU A 14 12.16 -22.18 -7.36
C GLU A 14 12.46 -21.03 -8.33
N VAL A 15 13.58 -21.09 -9.04
CA VAL A 15 14.02 -20.03 -9.96
C VAL A 15 13.45 -20.33 -11.34
N SER A 16 12.78 -19.36 -11.96
CA SER A 16 12.29 -19.55 -13.33
C SER A 16 13.44 -19.48 -14.33
N LEU A 17 13.24 -20.09 -15.49
CA LEU A 17 14.19 -20.02 -16.61
C LEU A 17 14.40 -18.57 -17.05
N TRP A 18 13.37 -17.72 -16.96
CA TRP A 18 13.49 -16.29 -17.21
C TRP A 18 14.40 -15.60 -16.20
N ASP A 19 14.18 -15.81 -14.90
CA ASP A 19 14.97 -15.13 -13.85
C ASP A 19 16.44 -15.53 -13.91
N TRP A 20 16.70 -16.81 -14.18
CA TRP A 20 18.04 -17.31 -14.41
C TRP A 20 18.67 -16.66 -15.65
N GLY A 21 17.99 -16.73 -16.79
CA GLY A 21 18.46 -16.17 -18.05
C GLY A 21 18.70 -14.67 -17.99
N TYR A 22 17.79 -13.92 -17.37
CA TYR A 22 17.90 -12.48 -17.17
C TYR A 22 19.10 -12.12 -16.29
N THR A 23 19.31 -12.84 -15.19
CA THR A 23 20.46 -12.61 -14.31
C THR A 23 21.78 -12.89 -15.02
N VAL A 24 21.87 -14.01 -15.76
CA VAL A 24 23.05 -14.35 -16.55
C VAL A 24 23.32 -13.27 -17.61
N ALA A 25 22.30 -12.87 -18.37
CA ALA A 25 22.42 -11.82 -19.37
C ALA A 25 22.87 -10.48 -18.76
N THR A 26 22.41 -10.16 -17.55
CA THR A 26 22.80 -8.95 -16.81
C THR A 26 24.27 -8.96 -16.43
N LEU A 27 24.75 -10.06 -15.84
CA LEU A 27 26.17 -10.23 -15.49
C LEU A 27 27.05 -10.24 -16.75
N THR A 28 26.63 -10.94 -17.81
CA THR A 28 27.36 -10.99 -19.07
C THR A 28 27.44 -9.62 -19.73
N LYS A 29 26.35 -8.86 -19.80
CA LYS A 29 26.34 -7.50 -20.36
C LYS A 29 27.37 -6.61 -19.67
N ALA A 30 27.35 -6.58 -18.33
CA ALA A 30 28.33 -5.82 -17.55
C ALA A 30 29.77 -6.34 -17.79
N ALA A 31 29.99 -7.66 -17.76
CA ALA A 31 31.29 -8.25 -18.02
C ALA A 31 31.83 -7.90 -19.42
N THR A 32 30.99 -7.95 -20.46
CA THR A 32 31.37 -7.59 -21.84
C THR A 32 31.78 -6.13 -21.94
N ALA A 33 31.05 -5.21 -21.31
CA ALA A 33 31.43 -3.80 -21.27
C ALA A 33 32.77 -3.57 -20.56
N TYR A 34 33.05 -4.31 -19.48
CA TYR A 34 34.36 -4.29 -18.82
C TYR A 34 35.48 -4.80 -19.73
N ILE A 35 35.27 -5.96 -20.37
CA ILE A 35 36.25 -6.61 -21.25
C ILE A 35 36.53 -5.75 -22.49
N PHE A 36 35.52 -5.12 -23.06
CA PHE A 36 35.69 -4.25 -24.21
C PHE A 36 36.62 -3.06 -23.91
N LYS A 37 36.50 -2.48 -22.71
CA LYS A 37 37.32 -1.33 -22.30
C LYS A 37 38.71 -1.72 -21.80
N ASN A 38 38.84 -2.81 -21.04
CA ASN A 38 40.08 -3.18 -20.33
C ASN A 38 40.80 -4.41 -20.91
N GLY A 39 40.22 -5.07 -21.90
CA GLY A 39 40.67 -6.38 -22.40
C GLY A 39 40.19 -7.55 -21.53
N TRP A 40 40.50 -8.77 -21.98
CA TRP A 40 40.20 -9.98 -21.23
C TRP A 40 41.03 -10.05 -19.93
N PRO A 41 40.42 -10.25 -18.76
CA PRO A 41 41.17 -10.41 -17.52
C PRO A 41 41.94 -11.73 -17.51
N SER A 42 43.06 -11.78 -16.78
CA SER A 42 43.81 -13.02 -16.56
C SER A 42 43.04 -14.07 -15.77
N ASP A 43 42.12 -13.63 -14.90
CA ASP A 43 41.17 -14.46 -14.16
C ASP A 43 39.77 -13.83 -14.23
N ILE A 44 38.79 -14.58 -14.74
CA ILE A 44 37.37 -14.17 -14.82
C ILE A 44 36.82 -13.84 -13.43
N LYS A 45 37.33 -14.46 -12.36
CA LYS A 45 36.93 -14.13 -10.98
C LYS A 45 37.29 -12.71 -10.56
N SER A 46 38.20 -12.05 -11.27
CA SER A 46 38.56 -10.64 -11.00
C SER A 46 37.57 -9.64 -11.58
N LEU A 47 36.62 -10.07 -12.43
CA LEU A 47 35.64 -9.17 -13.06
C LEU A 47 34.87 -8.37 -12.01
N PRO A 48 34.94 -7.03 -12.04
CA PRO A 48 34.32 -6.19 -11.04
C PRO A 48 32.95 -5.67 -11.50
N PHE A 49 31.94 -5.89 -10.67
CA PHE A 49 30.59 -5.35 -10.82
C PHE A 49 30.36 -4.22 -9.82
N CYS A 50 29.46 -3.31 -10.14
CA CYS A 50 29.08 -2.19 -9.30
C CYS A 50 27.57 -1.99 -9.38
N THR A 51 26.89 -1.85 -8.24
CA THR A 51 25.48 -1.44 -8.23
C THR A 51 25.40 0.07 -8.41
N LEU A 52 24.66 0.53 -9.41
CA LEU A 52 24.19 1.90 -9.51
C LEU A 52 22.82 2.01 -8.83
N ARG A 53 22.77 2.76 -7.73
CA ARG A 53 21.54 3.06 -7.00
C ARG A 53 21.01 4.42 -7.41
N ILE A 54 19.78 4.46 -7.92
CA ILE A 54 19.06 5.67 -8.29
C ILE A 54 17.83 5.75 -7.38
N ASN A 55 17.98 6.46 -6.26
CA ASN A 55 16.94 6.51 -5.24
C ASN A 55 16.28 7.88 -5.12
N LEU A 56 14.97 7.85 -5.00
CA LEU A 56 14.09 8.96 -4.68
C LEU A 56 13.07 8.39 -3.70
N ASP A 57 12.80 9.08 -2.59
CA ASP A 57 11.75 8.65 -1.68
C ASP A 57 10.38 8.93 -2.32
N ILE A 58 9.87 7.93 -3.03
CA ILE A 58 8.64 8.05 -3.82
C ILE A 58 7.45 8.30 -2.89
N LEU A 59 7.44 7.63 -1.72
CA LEU A 59 6.36 7.74 -0.75
C LEU A 59 6.32 9.11 -0.10
N ASP A 60 7.44 9.60 0.42
CA ASP A 60 7.52 10.97 0.94
C ASP A 60 7.16 11.99 -0.15
N ARG A 61 7.59 11.78 -1.39
CA ARG A 61 7.20 12.70 -2.46
C ARG A 61 5.69 12.73 -2.70
N TYR A 62 5.01 11.59 -2.59
CA TYR A 62 3.56 11.51 -2.76
C TYR A 62 2.79 12.21 -1.63
N THR A 63 3.29 12.20 -0.39
CA THR A 63 2.66 12.92 0.73
C THR A 63 2.58 14.42 0.51
N HIS A 64 3.42 14.99 -0.35
CA HIS A 64 3.37 16.42 -0.70
C HIS A 64 2.25 16.79 -1.69
N SER A 65 1.37 15.84 -2.04
CA SER A 65 0.23 16.07 -2.93
C SER A 65 -1.05 16.28 -2.13
N ASP A 66 -1.74 17.40 -2.31
CA ASP A 66 -3.04 17.64 -1.63
C ASP A 66 -4.22 16.99 -2.37
N LYS A 67 -4.10 16.82 -3.69
CA LYS A 67 -5.12 16.21 -4.56
C LYS A 67 -4.62 14.94 -5.23
N ILE A 68 -5.52 14.00 -5.50
CA ILE A 68 -5.21 12.77 -6.23
C ILE A 68 -4.63 13.04 -7.63
N SER A 69 -5.12 14.08 -8.31
CA SER A 69 -4.63 14.47 -9.64
C SER A 69 -3.19 14.96 -9.63
N ASP A 70 -2.73 15.56 -8.52
CA ASP A 70 -1.34 15.98 -8.33
C ASP A 70 -0.44 14.77 -8.12
N LEU A 71 -0.84 13.85 -7.23
CA LEU A 71 -0.09 12.62 -6.93
C LEU A 71 0.12 11.79 -8.18
N LEU A 72 -0.98 11.46 -8.85
CA LEU A 72 -0.92 10.65 -10.06
C LEU A 72 0.00 11.37 -11.08
N GLY A 73 0.01 12.72 -11.10
CA GLY A 73 0.76 13.55 -12.05
C GLY A 73 2.26 13.42 -11.86
N ILE A 74 2.67 13.44 -10.60
CA ILE A 74 4.05 13.15 -10.19
C ILE A 74 4.41 11.70 -10.53
N GLN A 75 3.53 10.74 -10.25
CA GLN A 75 3.76 9.34 -10.57
C GLN A 75 4.06 9.12 -12.05
N GLN A 76 3.26 9.70 -12.95
CA GLN A 76 3.50 9.57 -14.39
C GLN A 76 4.87 10.12 -14.80
N VAL A 77 5.21 11.33 -14.32
CA VAL A 77 6.51 11.96 -14.61
C VAL A 77 7.68 11.11 -14.10
N LEU A 78 7.56 10.53 -12.91
CA LEU A 78 8.58 9.64 -12.37
C LEU A 78 8.70 8.35 -13.19
N ASN A 79 7.58 7.74 -13.56
CA ASN A 79 7.57 6.53 -14.39
C ASN A 79 8.23 6.77 -15.75
N ASP A 80 7.93 7.90 -16.40
CA ASP A 80 8.54 8.28 -17.68
C ASP A 80 10.05 8.53 -17.53
N ALA A 81 10.47 9.19 -16.44
CA ALA A 81 11.89 9.43 -16.17
C ALA A 81 12.66 8.14 -15.88
N PHE A 82 12.13 7.25 -15.04
CA PHE A 82 12.74 5.94 -14.78
C PHE A 82 12.78 5.06 -16.04
N LYS A 83 11.78 5.14 -16.91
CA LYS A 83 11.80 4.48 -18.22
C LYS A 83 12.91 5.06 -19.11
N GLY A 84 13.09 6.38 -19.11
CA GLY A 84 14.21 7.03 -19.80
C GLY A 84 15.57 6.55 -19.30
N VAL A 85 15.75 6.41 -17.98
CA VAL A 85 16.96 5.86 -17.37
C VAL A 85 17.18 4.41 -17.81
N GLN A 86 16.12 3.60 -17.83
CA GLN A 86 16.20 2.23 -18.29
C GLN A 86 16.68 2.16 -19.75
N THR A 87 16.06 2.92 -20.65
CA THR A 87 16.51 2.99 -22.05
C THR A 87 17.96 3.47 -22.17
N LEU A 88 18.37 4.47 -21.38
CA LEU A 88 19.74 4.98 -21.38
C LEU A 88 20.76 3.89 -21.01
N LEU A 89 20.53 3.20 -19.89
CA LEU A 89 21.48 2.23 -19.33
C LEU A 89 21.44 0.86 -20.01
N GLU A 90 20.25 0.39 -20.39
CA GLU A 90 20.06 -0.97 -20.91
C GLU A 90 20.22 -1.06 -22.43
N GLU A 91 19.85 0.01 -23.16
CA GLU A 91 19.79 0.02 -24.63
C GLU A 91 20.81 0.99 -25.25
N THR A 92 20.84 2.26 -24.82
CA THR A 92 21.66 3.30 -25.47
C THR A 92 23.15 3.08 -25.20
N TYR A 93 23.52 2.96 -23.92
CA TYR A 93 24.89 2.62 -23.54
C TYR A 93 25.12 1.12 -23.38
N ALA A 94 24.04 0.36 -23.14
CA ALA A 94 24.09 -1.06 -22.86
C ALA A 94 25.13 -1.44 -21.77
N PHE A 95 25.29 -0.58 -20.75
CA PHE A 95 26.23 -0.81 -19.66
C PHE A 95 25.75 -1.90 -18.70
N GLY A 96 24.43 -2.09 -18.54
CA GLY A 96 23.90 -3.04 -17.57
C GLY A 96 22.40 -3.21 -17.65
N ASN A 97 21.81 -3.83 -16.64
CA ASN A 97 20.36 -4.04 -16.52
C ASN A 97 19.86 -3.71 -15.10
N GLN A 98 18.58 -3.38 -14.99
CA GLN A 98 17.87 -3.20 -13.72
C GLN A 98 17.74 -4.54 -13.00
N ILE A 99 18.36 -4.64 -11.83
CA ILE A 99 18.31 -5.86 -11.00
C ILE A 99 17.28 -5.77 -9.88
N HIS A 100 16.76 -4.58 -9.59
CA HIS A 100 15.69 -4.37 -8.61
C HIS A 100 15.04 -3.00 -8.81
N ARG A 101 13.74 -2.91 -8.49
CA ARG A 101 12.99 -1.66 -8.41
C ARG A 101 11.90 -1.79 -7.36
N ASP A 102 11.75 -0.77 -6.53
CA ASP A 102 10.69 -0.67 -5.53
C ASP A 102 10.39 0.79 -5.17
N GLU A 103 9.68 1.01 -4.06
CA GLU A 103 9.30 2.33 -3.56
C GLU A 103 10.49 3.26 -3.21
N THR A 104 11.70 2.70 -3.09
CA THR A 104 12.93 3.46 -2.81
C THR A 104 13.66 3.91 -4.08
N GLY A 105 13.32 3.35 -5.24
CA GLY A 105 13.91 3.68 -6.53
C GLY A 105 14.35 2.46 -7.34
N ALA A 106 15.36 2.66 -8.19
CA ALA A 106 15.84 1.65 -9.13
C ALA A 106 17.32 1.32 -8.92
N TYR A 107 17.68 0.05 -9.14
CA TYR A 107 19.01 -0.50 -8.91
C TYR A 107 19.48 -1.22 -10.16
N TYR A 108 20.64 -0.83 -10.67
CA TYR A 108 21.22 -1.40 -11.89
C TYR A 108 22.56 -2.06 -11.58
N LEU A 109 22.83 -3.21 -12.21
CA LEU A 109 24.16 -3.82 -12.16
C LEU A 109 25.00 -3.32 -13.35
N LEU A 110 26.06 -2.60 -13.05
CA LEU A 110 26.98 -2.02 -14.03
C LEU A 110 28.39 -2.64 -13.92
N PRO A 111 29.22 -2.52 -14.96
CA PRO A 111 30.65 -2.75 -14.86
C PRO A 111 31.34 -1.68 -14.00
N ASN A 112 32.37 -2.06 -13.26
CA ASN A 112 33.23 -1.07 -12.60
C ASN A 112 34.32 -0.55 -13.57
N ILE A 113 33.93 0.34 -14.48
CA ILE A 113 34.81 0.96 -15.48
C ILE A 113 34.88 2.49 -15.43
N PHE A 114 34.10 3.11 -14.56
CA PHE A 114 33.97 4.56 -14.50
C PHE A 114 34.99 5.12 -13.51
N ASP A 115 35.80 6.07 -13.97
CA ASP A 115 36.56 6.96 -13.10
C ASP A 115 35.61 8.03 -12.52
N ASP A 116 36.12 8.91 -11.65
CA ASP A 116 35.27 9.90 -10.99
C ASP A 116 34.64 10.90 -11.96
N THR A 117 35.33 11.21 -13.05
CA THR A 117 34.81 12.03 -14.16
C THR A 117 33.63 11.34 -14.84
N GLY A 118 33.78 10.06 -15.24
CA GLY A 118 32.73 9.29 -15.87
C GLY A 118 31.52 9.04 -14.96
N LYS A 119 31.74 8.79 -13.67
CA LYS A 119 30.66 8.69 -12.67
C LYS A 119 29.87 9.99 -12.55
N THR A 120 30.56 11.13 -12.60
CA THR A 120 29.93 12.46 -12.52
C THR A 120 29.12 12.75 -13.77
N ALA A 121 29.68 12.53 -14.95
CA ALA A 121 28.97 12.72 -16.21
C ALA A 121 27.70 11.84 -16.32
N LEU A 122 27.82 10.55 -15.99
CA LEU A 122 26.66 9.64 -16.03
C LEU A 122 25.59 10.04 -14.99
N ARG A 123 26.01 10.51 -13.80
CA ARG A 123 25.08 11.03 -12.79
C ARG A 123 24.31 12.24 -13.31
N GLU A 124 24.98 13.20 -13.92
CA GLU A 124 24.36 14.41 -14.46
C GLU A 124 23.38 14.09 -15.59
N GLU A 125 23.75 13.16 -16.48
CA GLU A 125 22.88 12.72 -17.57
C GLU A 125 21.63 12.01 -17.06
N ILE A 126 21.78 11.11 -16.07
CA ILE A 126 20.63 10.47 -15.40
C ILE A 126 19.75 11.54 -14.76
N GLN A 127 20.31 12.48 -14.00
CA GLN A 127 19.55 13.53 -13.32
C GLN A 127 18.86 14.49 -14.31
N ALA A 128 19.40 14.68 -15.51
CA ALA A 128 18.80 15.49 -16.56
C ALA A 128 17.51 14.88 -17.14
N LEU A 129 17.32 13.56 -17.02
CA LEU A 129 16.07 12.89 -17.41
C LEU A 129 14.91 13.19 -16.45
N PHE A 130 15.20 13.67 -15.24
CA PHE A 130 14.20 14.02 -14.25
C PHE A 130 13.95 15.53 -14.24
N SER A 131 12.70 15.91 -13.96
CA SER A 131 12.39 17.30 -13.65
C SER A 131 13.25 17.79 -12.46
N PRO A 132 13.72 19.05 -12.45
CA PRO A 132 14.60 19.57 -11.39
C PRO A 132 14.09 19.36 -9.95
N ASP A 133 12.78 19.37 -9.72
CA ASP A 133 12.16 19.16 -8.39
C ASP A 133 11.93 17.69 -8.04
N LEU A 134 12.32 16.78 -8.93
CA LEU A 134 12.17 15.32 -8.81
C LEU A 134 13.49 14.59 -9.10
N ARG A 135 14.63 15.30 -9.09
CA ARG A 135 15.93 14.67 -9.37
C ARG A 135 16.27 13.65 -8.29
N PRO A 136 16.63 12.42 -8.68
CA PRO A 136 17.02 11.38 -7.74
C PRO A 136 18.45 11.62 -7.28
N GLN A 137 18.80 10.92 -6.21
CA GLN A 137 20.20 10.72 -5.87
C GLN A 137 20.76 9.52 -6.63
N VAL A 138 21.99 9.65 -7.11
CA VAL A 138 22.66 8.63 -7.91
C VAL A 138 24.00 8.25 -7.28
N HIS A 139 24.07 7.01 -6.81
CA HIS A 139 25.18 6.47 -6.04
C HIS A 139 25.77 5.25 -6.72
N PHE A 140 27.09 5.24 -6.90
CA PHE A 140 27.84 4.05 -7.29
C PHE A 140 28.26 3.34 -6.01
N ILE A 141 27.79 2.11 -5.83
CA ILE A 141 28.12 1.29 -4.66
C ILE A 141 29.53 0.71 -4.83
N ASN A 142 30.15 0.32 -3.72
CA ASN A 142 31.47 -0.31 -3.74
C ASN A 142 31.47 -1.54 -4.67
N PRO A 143 32.52 -1.72 -5.48
CA PRO A 143 32.56 -2.81 -6.43
C PRO A 143 32.71 -4.16 -5.73
N ILE A 144 32.10 -5.19 -6.31
CA ILE A 144 32.20 -6.59 -5.90
C ILE A 144 32.66 -7.42 -7.10
N THR A 145 33.59 -8.34 -6.89
CA THR A 145 34.10 -9.19 -7.97
C THR A 145 33.30 -10.47 -8.15
N ALA A 146 33.35 -11.06 -9.35
CA ALA A 146 32.76 -12.37 -9.62
C ALA A 146 33.25 -13.45 -8.63
N GLY A 147 34.55 -13.46 -8.33
CA GLY A 147 35.16 -14.37 -7.38
C GLY A 147 34.66 -14.19 -5.94
N GLN A 148 34.34 -12.97 -5.55
CA GLN A 148 33.75 -12.67 -4.24
C GLN A 148 32.32 -13.20 -4.13
N LEU A 149 31.50 -12.99 -5.16
CA LEU A 149 30.16 -13.58 -5.27
C LEU A 149 30.19 -15.11 -5.36
N ASP A 150 31.29 -15.69 -5.84
CA ASP A 150 31.49 -17.14 -5.88
C ASP A 150 31.95 -17.73 -4.57
N ALA A 151 32.87 -17.06 -3.87
CA ALA A 151 33.42 -17.51 -2.60
C ALA A 151 32.40 -17.43 -1.45
N ASP A 152 31.59 -16.38 -1.42
CA ASP A 152 30.56 -16.19 -0.40
C ASP A 152 29.25 -15.71 -1.03
N LYS A 153 28.26 -16.59 -1.06
CA LYS A 153 26.96 -16.33 -1.68
C LYS A 153 26.15 -15.28 -0.90
N LEU A 154 26.37 -15.11 0.41
CA LEU A 154 25.70 -14.06 1.20
C LEU A 154 26.05 -12.65 0.72
N ARG A 155 27.19 -12.49 0.05
CA ARG A 155 27.58 -11.21 -0.56
C ARG A 155 26.65 -10.75 -1.70
N SER A 156 25.75 -11.60 -2.18
CA SER A 156 24.67 -11.18 -3.09
C SER A 156 23.81 -10.04 -2.50
N ARG A 157 23.75 -9.92 -1.16
CA ARG A 157 23.07 -8.82 -0.47
C ARG A 157 23.68 -7.44 -0.75
N GLU A 158 24.97 -7.38 -1.09
CA GLU A 158 25.69 -6.15 -1.46
C GLU A 158 25.16 -5.57 -2.77
N LEU A 159 24.50 -6.39 -3.60
CA LEU A 159 23.94 -5.96 -4.88
C LEU A 159 22.64 -5.15 -4.73
N VAL A 160 21.76 -5.54 -3.79
CA VAL A 160 20.40 -4.95 -3.65
C VAL A 160 20.07 -4.59 -2.22
N ALA A 161 20.13 -5.54 -1.28
CA ALA A 161 19.63 -5.33 0.08
C ALA A 161 20.39 -4.25 0.86
N GLU A 162 21.72 -4.25 0.83
CA GLU A 162 22.52 -3.22 1.50
C GLU A 162 22.36 -1.82 0.84
N PRO A 163 22.42 -1.68 -0.50
CA PRO A 163 22.07 -0.42 -1.17
C PRO A 163 20.67 0.09 -0.83
N ARG A 164 19.69 -0.81 -0.74
CA ARG A 164 18.29 -0.51 -0.38
C ARG A 164 18.15 -0.08 1.06
N LYS A 165 18.81 -0.76 2.00
CA LYS A 165 18.84 -0.34 3.42
C LYS A 165 19.37 1.09 3.55
N LYS A 166 20.47 1.40 2.86
CA LYS A 166 21.00 2.76 2.79
C LYS A 166 20.05 3.76 2.11
N ALA A 167 19.14 3.31 1.25
CA ALA A 167 18.15 4.20 0.61
C ALA A 167 17.05 4.58 1.60
N LEU A 168 16.61 3.62 2.41
CA LEU A 168 15.62 3.82 3.47
C LEU A 168 16.14 4.69 4.62
N GLU A 169 17.43 4.59 4.97
CA GLU A 169 18.06 5.41 6.02
C GLU A 169 18.35 6.84 5.56
N GLN A 170 18.43 7.05 4.25
CA GLN A 170 18.78 8.34 3.68
C GLN A 170 17.56 9.26 3.70
N LYS A 171 17.70 10.41 4.37
CA LYS A 171 16.62 11.41 4.38
C LYS A 171 16.27 11.84 2.95
N PRO A 172 14.96 11.95 2.63
CA PRO A 172 14.47 12.32 1.31
C PRO A 172 14.94 13.72 0.86
N VAL A 173 15.11 14.63 1.81
CA VAL A 173 15.49 16.03 1.57
C VAL A 173 16.66 16.42 2.46
N ASN A 174 17.81 16.69 1.84
CA ASN A 174 18.77 17.65 2.38
C ASN A 174 18.41 19.04 1.81
N ALA A 175 18.62 20.09 2.60
CA ALA A 175 18.44 21.49 2.17
C ALA A 175 19.14 21.82 0.84
N ASP A 176 20.10 21.00 0.43
CA ASP A 176 20.93 21.18 -0.76
C ASP A 176 20.50 20.34 -1.98
N ASN A 177 19.51 19.43 -1.91
CA ASN A 177 19.41 18.43 -2.98
C ASN A 177 18.90 19.00 -4.31
N ASN A 178 17.99 19.99 -4.27
CA ASN A 178 17.53 20.68 -5.47
C ASN A 178 17.25 22.18 -5.26
N PHE A 179 17.23 22.71 -4.03
CA PHE A 179 16.89 24.12 -3.78
C PHE A 179 17.82 25.10 -4.51
N TYR A 180 19.12 24.78 -4.59
CA TYR A 180 20.11 25.56 -5.35
C TYR A 180 19.77 25.66 -6.84
N LEU A 181 19.07 24.66 -7.41
CA LEU A 181 18.63 24.67 -8.81
C LEU A 181 17.53 25.67 -9.08
N PHE A 182 16.86 26.18 -8.04
CA PHE A 182 15.72 27.10 -8.17
C PHE A 182 16.06 28.56 -7.92
N GLU A 183 17.34 28.90 -7.68
CA GLU A 183 17.74 30.29 -7.43
C GLU A 183 17.34 31.22 -8.58
N THR A 184 17.52 30.76 -9.82
CA THR A 184 17.18 31.53 -11.02
C THR A 184 15.67 31.78 -11.15
N GLU A 185 14.85 30.82 -10.76
CA GLU A 185 13.40 30.86 -10.79
C GLU A 185 12.84 31.87 -9.79
N TRP A 186 13.50 32.01 -8.65
CA TRP A 186 13.17 32.99 -7.62
C TRP A 186 13.77 34.38 -7.85
N LYS A 187 14.81 34.50 -8.70
CA LYS A 187 15.43 35.77 -9.12
C LYS A 187 14.76 36.37 -10.37
N ASP A 188 14.87 35.71 -11.52
CA ASP A 188 14.63 36.32 -12.84
C ASP A 188 13.38 35.80 -13.58
N GLY A 189 12.62 34.87 -12.99
CA GLY A 189 11.48 34.20 -13.66
C GLY A 189 10.12 34.29 -12.97
N ARG A 190 10.03 34.84 -11.75
CA ARG A 190 8.78 34.80 -10.95
C ARG A 190 7.83 35.96 -11.26
N PRO A 191 6.50 35.72 -11.27
CA PRO A 191 5.54 36.80 -11.15
C PRO A 191 5.76 37.58 -9.84
N LYS A 192 5.45 38.89 -9.82
CA LYS A 192 5.67 39.75 -8.65
C LYS A 192 4.89 39.23 -7.43
N ASN A 193 5.54 39.12 -6.27
CA ASN A 193 4.98 38.60 -5.01
C ASN A 193 4.39 37.17 -5.10
N SER A 194 4.99 36.29 -5.90
CA SER A 194 4.52 34.91 -6.03
C SER A 194 4.81 34.07 -4.79
N GLU A 195 3.77 33.38 -4.30
CA GLU A 195 3.83 32.32 -3.30
C GLU A 195 4.53 31.06 -3.86
N ILE A 196 4.88 30.13 -2.98
CA ILE A 196 5.42 28.81 -3.35
C ILE A 196 4.27 27.93 -3.89
N CYS A 197 4.50 27.22 -4.98
CA CYS A 197 3.58 26.26 -5.56
C CYS A 197 3.27 25.14 -4.55
N THR A 198 1.98 24.91 -4.27
CA THR A 198 1.54 23.91 -3.28
C THR A 198 1.82 22.45 -3.69
N VAL A 199 2.03 22.18 -4.98
CA VAL A 199 2.23 20.82 -5.51
C VAL A 199 3.70 20.39 -5.53
N CYS A 200 4.59 21.29 -5.94
CA CYS A 200 6.03 20.98 -5.95
C CYS A 200 6.76 21.45 -4.70
N GLY A 201 6.24 22.43 -3.95
CA GLY A 201 6.94 23.01 -2.80
C GLY A 201 8.20 23.81 -3.16
N MET A 202 8.56 23.90 -4.44
CA MET A 202 9.84 24.49 -4.88
C MET A 202 9.67 25.76 -5.72
N ARG A 203 8.78 25.74 -6.73
CA ARG A 203 8.67 26.81 -7.74
C ARG A 203 7.65 27.88 -7.37
N PRO A 204 7.82 29.13 -7.84
CA PRO A 204 6.80 30.17 -7.68
C PRO A 204 5.48 29.81 -8.39
N VAL A 205 4.35 30.26 -7.83
CA VAL A 205 3.04 30.19 -8.49
C VAL A 205 3.08 30.91 -9.85
N GLY A 206 2.49 30.29 -10.87
CA GLY A 206 2.47 30.82 -12.24
C GLY A 206 3.77 30.65 -13.03
N TYR A 207 4.86 30.18 -12.42
CA TYR A 207 6.15 29.97 -13.10
C TYR A 207 6.12 28.79 -14.11
N PRO A 208 6.81 28.89 -15.27
CA PRO A 208 7.49 30.08 -15.80
C PRO A 208 6.50 31.13 -16.29
N ARG A 209 6.86 32.41 -16.28
CA ARG A 209 6.00 33.45 -16.90
C ARG A 209 5.82 33.16 -18.39
N GLN A 210 4.63 33.38 -18.93
CA GLN A 210 4.37 33.03 -20.34
C GLN A 210 5.21 33.87 -21.31
N GLY A 211 5.95 33.19 -22.18
CA GLY A 211 6.89 33.79 -23.14
C GLY A 211 8.21 34.26 -22.55
N SER A 212 8.51 33.94 -21.29
CA SER A 212 9.74 34.39 -20.62
C SER A 212 10.90 33.40 -20.75
N GLN A 213 10.60 32.11 -20.90
CA GLN A 213 11.63 31.06 -20.86
C GLN A 213 11.33 29.97 -21.91
N PRO A 214 11.67 30.21 -23.19
CA PRO A 214 11.29 29.33 -24.30
C PRO A 214 11.66 27.86 -24.11
N GLU A 215 12.85 27.56 -23.59
CA GLU A 215 13.30 26.17 -23.40
C GLU A 215 12.49 25.42 -22.32
N ILE A 216 12.13 26.11 -21.23
CA ILE A 216 11.32 25.51 -20.15
C ILE A 216 9.84 25.46 -20.53
N GLU A 217 9.40 26.39 -21.39
CA GLU A 217 8.03 26.42 -21.91
C GLU A 217 7.78 25.46 -23.06
N LYS A 218 8.83 25.04 -23.79
CA LYS A 218 8.76 24.11 -24.93
C LYS A 218 7.99 22.81 -24.62
N PRO A 219 8.21 22.12 -23.48
CA PRO A 219 7.44 20.92 -23.13
C PRO A 219 6.04 21.24 -22.54
N LEU A 220 5.69 22.49 -22.29
CA LEU A 220 4.38 22.86 -21.74
C LEU A 220 3.34 22.90 -22.85
N PHE A 221 2.23 22.20 -22.63
CA PHE A 221 1.10 22.27 -23.54
C PHE A 221 0.47 23.67 -23.52
N ARG A 222 -0.08 24.09 -24.66
CA ARG A 222 -0.71 25.43 -24.84
C ARG A 222 -1.81 25.73 -23.81
N TRP A 223 -2.43 24.71 -23.22
CA TRP A 223 -3.48 24.88 -22.22
C TRP A 223 -2.96 25.24 -20.82
N ALA A 224 -1.69 24.98 -20.51
CA ALA A 224 -1.06 25.25 -19.22
C ALA A 224 -0.61 26.71 -19.11
N THR A 225 -1.58 27.63 -19.13
CA THR A 225 -1.33 29.08 -19.13
C THR A 225 -0.96 29.61 -17.75
N GLU A 226 -0.23 30.73 -17.71
CA GLU A 226 0.14 31.41 -16.46
C GLU A 226 -1.07 31.79 -15.62
N ARG A 227 -2.15 32.28 -16.28
CA ARG A 227 -3.41 32.64 -15.60
C ARG A 227 -4.02 31.44 -14.88
N LYS A 228 -4.20 30.31 -15.56
CA LYS A 228 -4.76 29.09 -14.95
C LYS A 228 -3.91 28.58 -13.79
N ALA A 229 -2.59 28.69 -13.90
CA ALA A 229 -1.67 28.28 -12.85
C ALA A 229 -1.82 29.17 -11.60
N LYS A 230 -1.92 30.49 -11.78
CA LYS A 230 -2.19 31.46 -10.70
C LYS A 230 -3.55 31.25 -10.05
N ASP A 231 -4.60 31.08 -10.85
CA ASP A 231 -5.95 30.84 -10.34
C ASP A 231 -6.01 29.61 -9.43
N ARG A 232 -5.21 28.58 -9.75
CA ARG A 232 -5.08 27.34 -8.98
C ARG A 232 -3.96 27.32 -7.94
N LYS A 233 -3.26 28.44 -7.72
CA LYS A 233 -2.12 28.58 -6.79
C LYS A 233 -0.99 27.56 -6.99
N ILE A 234 -0.66 27.25 -8.25
CA ILE A 234 0.41 26.31 -8.61
C ILE A 234 1.34 26.90 -9.68
N CYS A 235 2.50 26.30 -9.89
CA CYS A 235 3.35 26.61 -11.05
C CYS A 235 2.78 25.97 -12.33
N ARG A 236 3.09 26.54 -13.50
CA ARG A 236 2.62 26.00 -14.80
C ARG A 236 3.18 24.62 -15.10
N ILE A 237 4.38 24.29 -14.59
CA ILE A 237 4.94 22.95 -14.73
C ILE A 237 4.06 21.93 -14.01
N CYS A 238 3.68 22.19 -12.74
CA CYS A 238 2.76 21.31 -12.01
C CYS A 238 1.36 21.31 -12.62
N LEU A 239 0.89 22.45 -13.15
CA LEU A 239 -0.35 22.49 -13.91
C LEU A 239 -0.28 21.54 -15.10
N ASN A 240 0.81 21.56 -15.87
CA ASN A 240 1.03 20.68 -17.01
C ASN A 240 1.09 19.20 -16.60
N ARG A 241 1.69 18.87 -15.45
CA ARG A 241 1.75 17.49 -14.91
C ARG A 241 0.42 16.88 -14.53
N ARG A 242 -0.57 17.71 -14.18
CA ARG A 242 -1.95 17.21 -14.04
C ARG A 242 -2.45 16.57 -15.33
N ASP A 243 -1.81 16.93 -16.44
CA ASP A 243 -2.10 16.50 -17.80
C ASP A 243 -3.58 16.73 -18.15
N ARG A 244 -4.00 16.35 -19.34
CA ARG A 244 -5.41 16.31 -19.71
C ARG A 244 -6.01 14.96 -19.27
N ARG A 245 -5.92 14.64 -17.98
CA ARG A 245 -6.41 13.36 -17.45
C ARG A 245 -7.89 13.20 -17.47
N SER A 246 -8.60 14.27 -17.18
CA SER A 246 -10.05 14.28 -17.36
C SER A 246 -10.39 14.01 -18.83
N GLU A 247 -9.64 14.57 -19.79
CA GLU A 247 -9.80 14.24 -21.20
C GLU A 247 -9.50 12.78 -21.50
N GLN A 248 -8.39 12.23 -21.00
CA GLN A 248 -8.04 10.83 -21.20
C GLN A 248 -9.13 9.92 -20.60
N TRP A 249 -9.59 10.20 -19.39
CA TRP A 249 -10.69 9.50 -18.75
C TRP A 249 -11.99 9.59 -19.57
N VAL A 250 -12.36 10.77 -20.10
CA VAL A 250 -13.52 10.94 -20.99
C VAL A 250 -13.38 10.13 -22.29
N LYS A 251 -12.15 10.02 -22.82
CA LYS A 251 -11.86 9.18 -24.00
C LYS A 251 -11.95 7.70 -23.68
N ASP A 252 -11.41 7.29 -22.54
CA ASP A 252 -11.38 5.90 -22.06
C ASP A 252 -12.77 5.36 -21.75
N ILE A 253 -13.69 6.20 -21.25
CA ILE A 253 -15.11 5.87 -21.05
C ILE A 253 -15.76 5.26 -22.31
N ALA A 254 -15.35 5.71 -23.50
CA ALA A 254 -15.89 5.20 -24.77
C ALA A 254 -15.21 3.90 -25.25
N GLN A 255 -14.09 3.49 -24.64
CA GLN A 255 -13.22 2.42 -25.14
C GLN A 255 -13.04 1.26 -24.15
N GLN A 256 -13.29 1.47 -22.86
CA GLN A 256 -13.06 0.50 -21.80
C GLN A 256 -14.39 0.04 -21.17
N SER A 257 -14.48 -1.26 -20.90
CA SER A 257 -15.60 -1.86 -20.15
C SER A 257 -15.07 -3.00 -19.25
N PRO A 258 -15.20 -2.91 -17.91
CA PRO A 258 -15.74 -1.78 -17.16
C PRO A 258 -14.81 -0.55 -17.21
N GLN A 259 -15.37 0.63 -16.96
CA GLN A 259 -14.63 1.88 -16.96
C GLN A 259 -13.83 2.05 -15.66
N ASN A 260 -12.67 2.70 -15.69
CA ASN A 260 -11.93 3.06 -14.47
C ASN A 260 -12.35 4.44 -13.93
N THR A 261 -11.97 4.76 -12.69
CA THR A 261 -12.15 6.09 -12.11
C THR A 261 -10.80 6.75 -11.79
N ILE A 262 -10.79 8.09 -11.82
CA ILE A 262 -9.70 8.93 -11.32
C ILE A 262 -10.21 9.90 -10.22
N TRP A 263 -11.46 9.75 -9.79
CA TRP A 263 -12.18 10.67 -8.92
C TRP A 263 -12.39 10.03 -7.56
N THR A 264 -11.86 10.64 -6.50
CA THR A 264 -12.08 10.18 -5.12
C THR A 264 -13.55 10.17 -4.72
N ASP A 265 -14.35 11.02 -5.35
CA ASP A 265 -15.77 11.11 -5.10
C ASP A 265 -16.57 9.94 -5.68
N GLU A 266 -16.06 9.29 -6.74
CA GLU A 266 -16.60 8.03 -7.26
C GLU A 266 -16.14 6.81 -6.45
N VAL A 267 -14.97 6.90 -5.83
CA VAL A 267 -14.44 5.86 -4.92
C VAL A 267 -15.19 5.84 -3.60
N ALA A 268 -15.73 6.97 -3.16
CA ALA A 268 -16.44 7.06 -1.89
C ALA A 268 -17.65 6.11 -1.85
N ASP A 269 -17.91 5.52 -0.68
CA ASP A 269 -19.08 4.69 -0.42
C ASP A 269 -20.36 5.54 -0.30
N ASP A 270 -21.48 4.87 -0.02
CA ASP A 270 -22.80 5.49 0.14
C ASP A 270 -22.92 6.38 1.38
N ASN A 271 -21.86 6.49 2.19
CA ASN A 271 -21.75 7.42 3.32
C ASN A 271 -20.73 8.55 3.05
N GLY A 272 -20.19 8.63 1.83
CA GLY A 272 -19.23 9.66 1.44
C GLY A 272 -17.82 9.39 1.98
N ARG A 273 -17.50 8.13 2.29
CA ARG A 273 -16.25 7.70 2.91
C ARG A 273 -15.47 6.75 2.02
N LEU A 274 -14.16 6.87 2.07
CA LEU A 274 -13.23 5.97 1.37
C LEU A 274 -12.16 5.48 2.34
N ALA A 275 -11.42 4.46 1.92
CA ALA A 275 -10.26 3.97 2.65
C ALA A 275 -9.02 3.93 1.75
N LEU A 276 -7.87 4.30 2.30
CA LEU A 276 -6.58 3.87 1.77
C LEU A 276 -6.26 2.50 2.37
N PHE A 277 -6.21 1.50 1.50
CA PHE A 277 -5.64 0.20 1.82
C PHE A 277 -4.12 0.28 1.72
N VAL A 278 -3.45 -0.20 2.77
CA VAL A 278 -1.99 -0.29 2.89
C VAL A 278 -1.63 -1.75 3.10
N GLY A 279 -0.97 -2.38 2.12
CA GLY A 279 -0.44 -3.73 2.24
C GLY A 279 1.08 -3.72 2.26
N LYS A 280 1.72 -4.37 3.24
CA LYS A 280 3.18 -4.47 3.34
C LYS A 280 3.65 -5.91 3.52
N LEU A 281 4.63 -6.34 2.72
CA LEU A 281 5.35 -7.61 2.90
C LEU A 281 6.70 -7.37 3.57
N GLY A 282 6.99 -8.10 4.65
CA GLY A 282 8.28 -8.05 5.36
C GLY A 282 9.41 -8.77 4.62
N LEU A 283 9.94 -8.15 3.55
CA LEU A 283 10.97 -8.74 2.68
C LEU A 283 12.42 -8.54 3.13
N GLU A 284 12.69 -7.86 4.25
CA GLU A 284 14.04 -7.42 4.63
C GLU A 284 15.05 -8.58 4.67
N GLY A 285 14.74 -9.62 5.46
CA GLY A 285 15.58 -10.82 5.57
C GLY A 285 15.52 -11.77 4.37
N TRP A 286 14.57 -11.56 3.46
CA TRP A 286 14.47 -12.34 2.23
C TRP A 286 15.37 -11.75 1.14
N LEU A 287 15.39 -10.42 1.00
CA LEU A 287 16.22 -9.72 0.04
C LEU A 287 17.71 -9.74 0.41
N ASP A 288 18.05 -9.79 1.70
CA ASP A 288 19.45 -9.92 2.15
C ASP A 288 19.96 -11.38 2.16
N GLY A 289 19.08 -12.35 1.92
CA GLY A 289 19.41 -13.77 1.87
C GLY A 289 19.51 -14.48 3.22
N THR A 290 19.35 -13.77 4.34
CA THR A 290 19.48 -14.34 5.70
C THR A 290 18.38 -15.33 6.01
N LEU A 291 17.14 -15.10 5.57
CA LEU A 291 16.04 -16.07 5.73
C LEU A 291 16.09 -17.19 4.71
N LEU A 292 16.60 -16.91 3.51
CA LEU A 292 16.77 -17.92 2.46
C LEU A 292 17.80 -18.98 2.85
N SER A 293 18.92 -18.56 3.46
CA SER A 293 20.00 -19.44 3.93
C SER A 293 19.60 -20.37 5.08
N THR A 294 18.36 -20.27 5.57
CA THR A 294 17.80 -21.14 6.60
C THR A 294 17.04 -22.31 6.00
N ILE A 295 16.67 -22.25 4.72
CA ILE A 295 15.90 -23.30 4.05
C ILE A 295 16.82 -24.48 3.76
N GLN A 296 16.58 -25.63 4.41
CA GLN A 296 17.33 -26.86 4.16
C GLN A 296 16.96 -27.50 2.82
N VAL A 297 18.00 -27.90 2.08
CA VAL A 297 17.92 -28.64 0.82
C VAL A 297 18.12 -30.12 1.08
N ALA A 298 19.22 -30.49 1.75
CA ALA A 298 19.55 -31.86 2.14
C ALA A 298 20.58 -31.87 3.28
N GLY A 299 20.33 -32.61 4.36
CA GLY A 299 21.21 -32.62 5.53
C GLY A 299 21.47 -31.22 6.08
N ASN A 300 22.75 -30.82 6.14
CA ASN A 300 23.16 -29.47 6.58
C ASN A 300 23.27 -28.45 5.42
N ILE A 301 22.93 -28.84 4.19
CA ILE A 301 23.00 -27.97 3.02
C ILE A 301 21.73 -27.10 3.00
N THR A 302 21.91 -25.78 2.90
CA THR A 302 20.82 -24.82 2.79
C THR A 302 20.79 -24.12 1.44
N LYS A 303 19.70 -23.40 1.14
CA LYS A 303 19.60 -22.60 -0.08
C LYS A 303 20.56 -21.42 -0.03
N ASN A 304 21.41 -21.32 -1.05
CA ASN A 304 22.32 -20.19 -1.18
C ASN A 304 21.59 -18.97 -1.77
N PRO A 305 21.76 -17.76 -1.19
CA PRO A 305 21.30 -16.53 -1.82
C PRO A 305 22.14 -16.24 -3.06
N SER A 306 21.54 -16.42 -4.24
CA SER A 306 22.13 -16.02 -5.51
C SER A 306 21.37 -14.80 -6.06
N PRO A 307 21.99 -13.98 -6.94
CA PRO A 307 21.30 -12.84 -7.53
C PRO A 307 19.97 -13.23 -8.20
N ALA A 308 19.91 -14.37 -8.88
CA ALA A 308 18.69 -14.88 -9.51
C ALA A 308 17.58 -15.23 -8.50
N ARG A 309 17.93 -15.75 -7.32
CA ARG A 309 16.94 -16.04 -6.25
C ARG A 309 16.43 -14.76 -5.60
N LEU A 310 17.30 -13.80 -5.33
CA LEU A 310 16.90 -12.52 -4.76
C LEU A 310 15.99 -11.74 -5.73
N TYR A 311 16.33 -11.75 -7.02
CA TYR A 311 15.49 -11.23 -8.09
C TYR A 311 14.12 -11.93 -8.10
N ARG A 312 14.10 -13.27 -8.11
CA ARG A 312 12.85 -14.05 -8.06
C ARG A 312 11.97 -13.69 -6.88
N ILE A 313 12.54 -13.49 -5.69
CA ILE A 313 11.79 -13.12 -4.48
C ILE A 313 11.08 -11.77 -4.70
N ALA A 314 11.81 -10.76 -5.18
CA ALA A 314 11.25 -9.43 -5.44
C ALA A 314 10.15 -9.48 -6.52
N GLU A 315 10.39 -10.17 -7.64
CA GLU A 315 9.41 -10.32 -8.72
C GLU A 315 8.17 -11.10 -8.28
N THR A 316 8.33 -12.13 -7.44
CA THR A 316 7.19 -12.89 -6.91
C THR A 316 6.32 -12.02 -6.02
N ALA A 317 6.94 -11.17 -5.19
CA ALA A 317 6.22 -10.24 -4.34
C ALA A 317 5.53 -9.12 -5.15
N ARG A 318 6.17 -8.60 -6.20
CA ARG A 318 5.51 -7.64 -7.11
C ARG A 318 4.32 -8.27 -7.82
N ALA A 319 4.50 -9.48 -8.38
CA ALA A 319 3.43 -10.21 -9.05
C ALA A 319 2.25 -10.51 -8.12
N PHE A 320 2.49 -10.75 -6.83
CA PHE A 320 1.44 -10.87 -5.82
C PHE A 320 0.61 -9.58 -5.72
N TRP A 321 1.25 -8.42 -5.60
CA TRP A 321 0.53 -7.13 -5.52
C TRP A 321 -0.14 -6.71 -6.83
N GLU A 322 0.45 -7.06 -7.97
CA GLU A 322 -0.18 -6.88 -9.29
C GLU A 322 -1.44 -7.74 -9.41
N LYS A 323 -1.40 -9.00 -8.95
CA LYS A 323 -2.60 -9.86 -8.87
C LYS A 323 -3.65 -9.26 -7.94
N VAL A 324 -3.22 -8.76 -6.76
CA VAL A 324 -4.14 -8.08 -5.83
C VAL A 324 -4.80 -6.88 -6.51
N THR A 325 -4.04 -6.08 -7.26
CA THR A 325 -4.55 -4.88 -7.94
C THR A 325 -5.46 -5.20 -9.12
N ASN A 326 -5.13 -6.22 -9.92
CA ASN A 326 -5.79 -6.50 -11.20
C ASN A 326 -6.93 -7.52 -11.08
N GLU A 327 -6.94 -8.37 -10.05
CA GLU A 327 -7.92 -9.44 -9.89
C GLU A 327 -8.67 -9.35 -8.55
N VAL A 328 -7.94 -9.25 -7.43
CA VAL A 328 -8.56 -9.32 -6.09
C VAL A 328 -9.35 -8.06 -5.78
N MET A 329 -8.77 -6.88 -6.02
CA MET A 329 -9.41 -5.60 -5.75
C MET A 329 -10.70 -5.42 -6.56
N PRO A 330 -10.72 -5.63 -7.90
CA PRO A 330 -11.95 -5.49 -8.67
C PRO A 330 -13.06 -6.42 -8.19
N ASN A 331 -12.72 -7.66 -7.80
CA ASN A 331 -13.68 -8.63 -7.27
C ASN A 331 -14.22 -8.24 -5.88
N ALA A 332 -13.36 -7.76 -4.97
CA ALA A 332 -13.76 -7.33 -3.63
C ALA A 332 -14.63 -6.07 -3.65
N VAL A 333 -14.24 -5.10 -4.48
CA VAL A 333 -14.91 -3.80 -4.55
C VAL A 333 -16.20 -3.89 -5.37
N GLY A 334 -16.19 -4.69 -6.44
CA GLY A 334 -17.29 -4.77 -7.39
C GLY A 334 -17.40 -3.53 -8.27
N LEU A 335 -18.47 -3.46 -9.06
CA LEU A 335 -18.73 -2.35 -9.98
C LEU A 335 -19.82 -1.43 -9.44
N SER A 336 -19.61 -0.13 -9.63
CA SER A 336 -20.67 0.87 -9.53
C SER A 336 -21.50 0.83 -10.82
N PRO A 337 -22.85 0.88 -10.74
CA PRO A 337 -23.70 0.44 -11.84
C PRO A 337 -23.68 1.39 -13.04
N PHE A 338 -23.58 2.70 -12.83
CA PHE A 338 -23.63 3.68 -13.91
C PHE A 338 -23.05 5.05 -13.52
N ARG A 339 -22.72 5.85 -14.54
CA ARG A 339 -22.60 7.32 -14.48
C ARG A 339 -23.75 7.97 -15.25
N LEU A 340 -23.91 9.29 -15.14
CA LEU A 340 -24.85 10.04 -15.97
C LEU A 340 -24.13 10.87 -17.02
N GLU A 341 -24.69 10.87 -18.22
CA GLU A 341 -24.49 11.86 -19.26
C GLU A 341 -25.63 12.87 -19.22
N LEU A 342 -25.30 14.15 -19.01
CA LEU A 342 -26.26 15.25 -19.00
C LEU A 342 -26.08 16.08 -20.27
N HIS A 343 -27.09 16.11 -21.14
CA HIS A 343 -27.07 16.84 -22.40
C HIS A 343 -27.78 18.19 -22.24
N PRO A 344 -27.06 19.31 -22.41
CA PRO A 344 -27.64 20.65 -22.32
C PRO A 344 -28.55 20.97 -23.51
N GLU A 345 -29.55 21.82 -23.29
CA GLU A 345 -30.55 22.25 -24.29
C GLU A 345 -30.02 23.32 -25.28
N THR A 346 -28.71 23.56 -25.28
CA THR A 346 -27.96 24.63 -25.99
C THR A 346 -28.10 26.01 -25.33
N ASN A 347 -27.32 26.22 -24.27
CA ASN A 347 -26.91 27.55 -23.81
C ASN A 347 -25.48 27.83 -24.33
N ASN A 348 -25.08 29.10 -24.48
CA ASN A 348 -23.70 29.44 -24.84
C ASN A 348 -22.75 29.07 -23.67
N LEU A 349 -22.17 27.87 -23.72
CA LEU A 349 -21.25 27.31 -22.73
C LEU A 349 -19.77 27.51 -23.13
N ASP A 350 -19.46 28.48 -23.98
CA ASP A 350 -18.09 28.71 -24.48
C ASP A 350 -17.10 29.14 -23.39
N GLU A 351 -17.60 29.69 -22.28
CA GLU A 351 -16.79 30.06 -21.12
C GLU A 351 -16.30 28.85 -20.32
N LEU A 352 -16.91 27.67 -20.49
CA LEU A 352 -16.48 26.45 -19.82
C LEU A 352 -15.21 25.90 -20.50
N GLY A 353 -14.26 25.54 -19.65
CA GLY A 353 -13.03 24.86 -20.06
C GLY A 353 -13.33 23.44 -20.51
N ASP A 354 -12.73 23.06 -21.63
CA ASP A 354 -12.78 21.71 -22.15
C ASP A 354 -12.21 20.69 -21.15
N TYR A 355 -12.95 19.59 -20.93
CA TYR A 355 -12.69 18.52 -19.97
C TYR A 355 -12.45 19.01 -18.53
N HIS A 356 -13.03 20.15 -18.16
CA HIS A 356 -12.85 20.71 -16.83
C HIS A 356 -13.92 20.17 -15.86
N ALA A 357 -13.53 19.96 -14.60
CA ALA A 357 -14.45 19.52 -13.54
C ALA A 357 -15.17 20.71 -12.90
N TYR A 358 -16.49 20.66 -12.88
CA TYR A 358 -17.41 21.65 -12.36
C TYR A 358 -18.34 21.00 -11.33
N ASP A 359 -19.05 21.86 -10.60
CA ASP A 359 -20.06 21.45 -9.62
C ASP A 359 -21.43 21.96 -10.09
N LEU A 360 -22.44 21.08 -10.07
CA LEU A 360 -23.84 21.43 -10.29
C LEU A 360 -24.54 21.57 -8.93
N ASP A 361 -25.17 22.72 -8.70
CA ASP A 361 -26.03 22.92 -7.52
C ASP A 361 -27.44 22.39 -7.81
N ILE A 362 -27.82 21.32 -7.11
CA ILE A 362 -29.12 20.66 -7.21
C ILE A 362 -29.77 20.74 -5.82
N ASP A 363 -30.72 21.65 -5.66
CA ASP A 363 -31.47 21.88 -4.42
C ASP A 363 -30.56 22.06 -3.17
N GLY A 364 -29.40 22.73 -3.34
CA GLY A 364 -28.42 23.00 -2.28
C GLY A 364 -27.37 21.89 -2.08
N ILE A 365 -27.42 20.83 -2.89
CA ILE A 365 -26.46 19.72 -2.86
C ILE A 365 -25.66 19.73 -4.15
N VAL A 366 -24.34 19.60 -4.01
CA VAL A 366 -23.41 19.67 -5.12
C VAL A 366 -23.19 18.30 -5.74
N LEU A 367 -23.40 18.22 -7.06
CA LEU A 367 -23.03 17.10 -7.92
C LEU A 367 -21.82 17.47 -8.79
N SER A 368 -20.70 16.80 -8.62
CA SER A 368 -19.50 17.03 -9.43
C SER A 368 -19.62 16.40 -10.82
N VAL A 369 -19.24 17.17 -11.84
CA VAL A 369 -19.34 16.81 -13.26
C VAL A 369 -18.13 17.26 -14.06
N VAL A 370 -17.86 16.62 -15.19
CA VAL A 370 -16.85 17.03 -16.18
C VAL A 370 -17.52 17.46 -17.48
N TRP A 371 -17.10 18.60 -18.03
CA TRP A 371 -17.60 19.10 -19.30
C TRP A 371 -16.83 18.52 -20.50
N ASP A 372 -17.46 17.66 -21.30
CA ASP A 372 -16.96 17.15 -22.59
C ASP A 372 -17.44 18.07 -23.71
N LYS A 373 -16.65 19.12 -24.02
CA LYS A 373 -17.02 20.14 -25.00
C LYS A 373 -17.19 19.54 -26.41
N PRO A 374 -16.32 18.64 -26.91
CA PRO A 374 -16.51 18.05 -28.24
C PRO A 374 -17.82 17.28 -28.42
N ARG A 375 -18.29 16.57 -27.39
CA ARG A 375 -19.58 15.84 -27.44
C ARG A 375 -20.76 16.62 -26.86
N GLN A 376 -20.54 17.85 -26.39
CA GLN A 376 -21.55 18.72 -25.77
C GLN A 376 -22.35 18.00 -24.68
N ARG A 377 -21.65 17.43 -23.68
CA ARG A 377 -22.28 16.72 -22.57
C ARG A 377 -21.49 16.89 -21.26
N PHE A 378 -22.18 16.80 -20.14
CA PHE A 378 -21.56 16.65 -18.83
C PHE A 378 -21.54 15.19 -18.41
N LEU A 379 -20.47 14.76 -17.76
CA LEU A 379 -20.31 13.42 -17.20
C LEU A 379 -20.20 13.53 -15.68
N THR A 380 -21.01 12.78 -14.93
CA THR A 380 -20.92 12.79 -13.46
C THR A 380 -19.64 12.13 -12.97
N THR A 381 -19.11 12.65 -11.87
CA THR A 381 -17.88 12.17 -11.22
C THR A 381 -18.05 11.96 -9.71
N ASP A 382 -19.27 11.72 -9.24
CA ASP A 382 -19.61 11.39 -7.86
C ASP A 382 -20.18 9.97 -7.80
N ASN A 383 -20.07 9.31 -6.63
CA ASN A 383 -20.94 8.19 -6.31
C ASN A 383 -22.41 8.68 -6.28
N LEU A 384 -23.18 8.23 -7.27
CA LEU A 384 -24.57 8.65 -7.47
C LEU A 384 -25.54 8.08 -6.42
N SER A 385 -25.22 6.93 -5.83
CA SER A 385 -25.96 6.38 -4.70
C SER A 385 -25.80 7.27 -3.47
N TYR A 386 -24.56 7.67 -3.15
CA TYR A 386 -24.30 8.64 -2.10
C TYR A 386 -25.04 9.96 -2.36
N PHE A 387 -24.88 10.53 -3.56
CA PHE A 387 -25.55 11.77 -3.93
C PHE A 387 -27.09 11.69 -3.76
N ALA A 388 -27.70 10.58 -4.19
CA ALA A 388 -29.14 10.35 -4.03
C ALA A 388 -29.57 10.35 -2.55
N THR A 389 -28.78 9.73 -1.66
CA THR A 389 -29.09 9.72 -0.22
C THR A 389 -29.03 11.12 0.41
N GLN A 390 -28.17 12.01 -0.11
CA GLN A 390 -28.12 13.40 0.35
C GLN A 390 -29.37 14.19 -0.07
N LEU A 391 -29.85 14.01 -1.30
CA LEU A 391 -31.00 14.73 -1.84
C LEU A 391 -32.29 14.43 -1.08
N SER A 392 -32.52 13.16 -0.74
CA SER A 392 -33.63 12.79 0.13
C SER A 392 -33.37 11.42 0.76
N PRO A 393 -33.39 11.31 2.10
CA PRO A 393 -33.18 10.04 2.81
C PRO A 393 -34.17 8.92 2.42
N ASN A 394 -35.30 9.27 1.78
CA ASN A 394 -36.35 8.36 1.33
C ASN A 394 -36.45 8.24 -0.20
N ALA A 395 -35.53 8.84 -0.96
CA ALA A 395 -35.59 8.84 -2.43
C ALA A 395 -35.28 7.46 -3.04
N ARG A 396 -36.30 6.60 -3.05
CA ARG A 396 -36.55 5.65 -4.14
C ARG A 396 -37.20 6.35 -5.35
N ASP A 397 -37.56 7.63 -5.24
CA ASP A 397 -37.98 8.45 -6.37
C ASP A 397 -36.84 8.61 -7.36
N ASN A 398 -37.13 8.48 -8.65
CA ASN A 398 -36.15 8.62 -9.73
C ASN A 398 -35.65 10.09 -9.83
N TRP A 399 -34.75 10.52 -8.94
CA TRP A 399 -34.18 11.87 -8.92
C TRP A 399 -33.49 12.21 -10.25
N ILE A 400 -32.99 11.20 -10.97
CA ILE A 400 -32.41 11.32 -12.31
C ILE A 400 -33.43 11.92 -13.28
N SER A 401 -34.70 11.47 -13.23
CA SER A 401 -35.74 12.03 -14.10
C SER A 401 -36.10 13.48 -13.76
N LYS A 402 -35.76 13.95 -12.55
CA LYS A 402 -35.95 15.36 -12.13
C LYS A 402 -34.84 16.28 -12.64
N LEU A 403 -33.76 15.75 -13.21
CA LEU A 403 -32.70 16.56 -13.82
C LEU A 403 -33.09 17.08 -15.20
N ALA A 404 -33.86 16.31 -15.97
CA ALA A 404 -34.30 16.71 -17.31
C ALA A 404 -35.34 17.85 -17.24
N GLY A 405 -35.20 18.83 -18.14
CA GLY A 405 -36.08 19.99 -18.26
C GLY A 405 -35.92 21.05 -17.17
N ARG A 406 -34.92 20.95 -16.29
CA ARG A 406 -34.65 21.93 -15.21
C ARG A 406 -33.33 22.65 -15.43
N THR A 407 -33.27 23.88 -14.92
CA THR A 407 -32.09 24.74 -14.97
C THR A 407 -31.32 24.65 -13.67
N PHE A 408 -30.01 24.45 -13.77
CA PHE A 408 -29.09 24.35 -12.64
C PHE A 408 -27.95 25.34 -12.77
N GLN A 409 -27.37 25.74 -11.63
CA GLN A 409 -26.18 26.57 -11.60
C GLN A 409 -24.93 25.72 -11.76
N ILE A 410 -24.04 26.13 -12.66
CA ILE A 410 -22.70 25.58 -12.79
C ILE A 410 -21.74 26.43 -11.96
N LEU A 411 -21.03 25.77 -11.06
CA LEU A 411 -20.06 26.37 -10.15
C LEU A 411 -18.66 25.85 -10.48
N GLU A 412 -17.66 26.73 -10.37
CA GLU A 412 -16.29 26.30 -10.16
C GLU A 412 -16.18 25.74 -8.73
N PRO A 413 -15.60 24.53 -8.55
CA PRO A 413 -15.45 23.93 -7.23
C PRO A 413 -14.66 24.83 -6.29
N SER A 414 -15.00 24.80 -5.00
CA SER A 414 -14.24 25.53 -3.98
C SER A 414 -12.81 25.00 -3.85
N PHE A 415 -11.86 25.88 -3.60
CA PHE A 415 -10.46 25.53 -3.31
C PHE A 415 -10.07 26.07 -1.94
N PHE A 416 -8.90 25.65 -1.43
CA PHE A 416 -8.38 26.17 -0.17
C PHE A 416 -8.29 27.71 -0.22
N LEU A 417 -9.03 28.36 0.69
CA LEU A 417 -9.22 29.81 0.79
C LEU A 417 -9.98 30.47 -0.38
N GLN A 418 -10.72 29.70 -1.18
CA GLN A 418 -11.58 30.22 -2.25
C GLN A 418 -12.93 29.51 -2.26
N SER A 419 -13.99 30.28 -2.06
CA SER A 419 -15.37 29.79 -2.20
C SER A 419 -15.68 29.41 -3.65
N SER A 420 -16.65 28.51 -3.83
CA SER A 420 -17.19 28.19 -5.14
C SER A 420 -17.68 29.45 -5.85
N ARG A 421 -17.50 29.51 -7.17
CA ARG A 421 -17.88 30.67 -7.98
C ARG A 421 -18.85 30.25 -9.06
N LYS A 422 -19.98 30.93 -9.16
CA LYS A 422 -20.93 30.73 -10.26
C LYS A 422 -20.28 31.10 -11.59
N LYS A 423 -20.42 30.21 -12.56
CA LYS A 423 -20.01 30.42 -13.95
C LYS A 423 -21.21 30.80 -14.81
N THR A 424 -22.14 29.85 -14.94
CA THR A 424 -23.31 29.99 -15.81
C THR A 424 -24.47 29.14 -15.29
N GLU A 425 -25.56 29.14 -16.03
CA GLU A 425 -26.73 28.30 -15.82
C GLU A 425 -26.97 27.42 -17.04
N VAL A 426 -27.40 26.19 -16.79
CA VAL A 426 -27.62 25.20 -17.84
C VAL A 426 -28.95 24.50 -17.62
N THR A 427 -29.72 24.38 -18.69
CA THR A 427 -30.91 23.52 -18.73
C THR A 427 -30.53 22.22 -19.41
N PHE A 428 -30.82 21.08 -18.76
CA PHE A 428 -30.56 19.76 -19.35
C PHE A 428 -31.78 19.26 -20.09
N LYS A 429 -31.64 18.99 -21.38
CA LYS A 429 -32.70 18.41 -22.21
C LYS A 429 -32.88 16.92 -21.93
N GLU A 430 -31.76 16.21 -21.79
CA GLU A 430 -31.72 14.76 -21.76
C GLU A 430 -30.68 14.29 -20.76
N VAL A 431 -31.01 13.21 -20.04
CA VAL A 431 -30.12 12.55 -19.09
C VAL A 431 -30.08 11.06 -19.42
N LYS A 432 -28.87 10.51 -19.57
CA LYS A 432 -28.65 9.10 -19.90
C LYS A 432 -27.77 8.44 -18.87
N GLU A 433 -28.10 7.20 -18.52
CA GLU A 433 -27.18 6.33 -17.80
C GLU A 433 -26.14 5.76 -18.76
N ILE A 434 -24.90 5.74 -18.33
CA ILE A 434 -23.79 5.13 -19.06
C ILE A 434 -23.04 4.15 -18.17
N GLY A 435 -22.37 3.19 -18.81
CA GLY A 435 -21.91 1.93 -18.25
C GLY A 435 -21.22 1.97 -16.88
N SER A 436 -21.09 0.77 -16.33
CA SER A 436 -20.51 0.56 -15.00
C SER A 436 -19.03 0.93 -14.92
N TYR A 437 -18.59 1.28 -13.73
CA TYR A 437 -17.19 1.61 -13.46
C TYR A 437 -16.66 0.94 -12.18
N GLN A 438 -15.35 0.77 -12.12
CA GLN A 438 -14.63 0.31 -10.95
C GLN A 438 -14.39 1.49 -9.99
N PRO A 439 -15.02 1.54 -8.80
CA PRO A 439 -14.88 2.65 -7.85
C PRO A 439 -13.60 2.51 -7.01
N ALA A 440 -12.45 2.35 -7.65
CA ALA A 440 -11.16 2.21 -6.96
C ALA A 440 -10.03 2.86 -7.76
N ILE A 441 -9.00 3.35 -7.05
CA ILE A 441 -7.81 3.96 -7.65
C ILE A 441 -6.57 3.26 -7.09
N PRO A 442 -5.93 2.37 -7.87
CA PRO A 442 -4.61 1.85 -7.54
C PRO A 442 -3.58 2.98 -7.49
N LEU A 443 -2.73 2.99 -6.47
CA LEU A 443 -1.67 3.99 -6.31
C LEU A 443 -0.29 3.36 -6.47
N LEU A 444 0.00 2.23 -5.82
CA LEU A 444 1.30 1.56 -5.90
C LEU A 444 1.14 0.04 -5.81
N ALA A 445 2.01 -0.67 -6.53
CA ALA A 445 2.19 -2.12 -6.45
C ALA A 445 3.69 -2.43 -6.63
N GLU A 446 4.46 -2.22 -5.56
CA GLU A 446 5.90 -2.48 -5.48
C GLU A 446 6.15 -3.75 -4.66
N PRO A 447 7.33 -4.42 -4.76
CA PRO A 447 7.58 -5.69 -4.08
C PRO A 447 7.22 -5.70 -2.59
N THR A 448 7.52 -4.62 -1.85
CA THR A 448 7.21 -4.56 -0.42
C THR A 448 5.87 -3.93 -0.09
N LEU A 449 5.25 -3.19 -1.01
CA LEU A 449 4.20 -2.24 -0.69
C LEU A 449 3.13 -2.17 -1.77
N CYS A 450 1.87 -2.24 -1.35
CA CYS A 450 0.72 -1.94 -2.18
C CYS A 450 -0.17 -0.88 -1.53
N LEU A 451 -0.54 0.15 -2.30
CA LEU A 451 -1.44 1.23 -1.89
C LEU A 451 -2.59 1.37 -2.89
N MET A 452 -3.82 1.45 -2.39
CA MET A 452 -5.00 1.70 -3.23
C MET A 452 -6.11 2.43 -2.46
N LEU A 453 -6.84 3.28 -3.16
CA LEU A 453 -8.06 3.91 -2.64
C LEU A 453 -9.27 3.06 -3.03
N VAL A 454 -10.08 2.69 -2.04
CA VAL A 454 -11.28 1.86 -2.20
C VAL A 454 -12.45 2.43 -1.40
N PRO A 455 -13.70 2.05 -1.70
CA PRO A 455 -14.84 2.46 -0.89
C PRO A 455 -14.70 1.96 0.55
N ALA A 456 -15.07 2.78 1.55
CA ALA A 456 -14.87 2.43 2.95
C ALA A 456 -15.60 1.12 3.32
N ASN A 457 -16.84 0.96 2.89
CA ASN A 457 -17.64 -0.25 3.07
C ASN A 457 -17.07 -1.52 2.38
N LYS A 458 -16.06 -1.39 1.51
CA LYS A 458 -15.38 -2.51 0.83
C LYS A 458 -13.98 -2.81 1.33
N ALA A 459 -13.41 -1.94 2.16
CA ALA A 459 -12.04 -2.04 2.63
C ALA A 459 -11.78 -3.32 3.46
N LEU A 460 -12.72 -3.68 4.34
CA LEU A 460 -12.60 -4.88 5.18
C LEU A 460 -12.76 -6.16 4.35
N GLU A 461 -13.66 -6.18 3.37
CA GLU A 461 -13.82 -7.30 2.43
C GLU A 461 -12.53 -7.52 1.62
N LEU A 462 -11.92 -6.44 1.13
CA LEU A 462 -10.63 -6.50 0.45
C LEU A 462 -9.53 -7.07 1.36
N ALA A 463 -9.43 -6.61 2.61
CA ALA A 463 -8.44 -7.12 3.56
C ALA A 463 -8.54 -8.65 3.76
N HIS A 464 -9.76 -9.18 3.89
CA HIS A 464 -9.99 -10.62 3.98
C HIS A 464 -9.57 -11.37 2.71
N GLN A 465 -9.90 -10.83 1.53
CA GLN A 465 -9.52 -11.46 0.27
C GLN A 465 -7.99 -11.46 0.07
N VAL A 466 -7.31 -10.36 0.41
CA VAL A 466 -5.84 -10.28 0.38
C VAL A 466 -5.20 -11.25 1.36
N LYS A 467 -5.72 -11.35 2.60
CA LYS A 467 -5.28 -12.35 3.58
C LYS A 467 -5.37 -13.76 2.99
N LYS A 468 -6.50 -14.12 2.41
CA LYS A 468 -6.73 -15.45 1.81
C LYS A 468 -5.72 -15.75 0.69
N GLU A 469 -5.49 -14.78 -0.20
CA GLU A 469 -4.51 -14.91 -1.29
C GLU A 469 -3.09 -15.07 -0.76
N TYR A 470 -2.73 -14.32 0.28
CA TYR A 470 -1.44 -14.46 0.95
C TYR A 470 -1.29 -15.84 1.61
N GLU A 471 -2.30 -16.34 2.31
CA GLU A 471 -2.25 -17.65 2.95
C GLU A 471 -2.12 -18.78 1.90
N GLN A 472 -2.77 -18.63 0.76
CA GLN A 472 -2.68 -19.58 -0.35
C GLN A 472 -1.30 -19.58 -1.03
N HIS A 473 -0.75 -18.39 -1.33
CA HIS A 473 0.48 -18.26 -2.12
C HIS A 473 1.77 -18.27 -1.27
N MET A 474 1.70 -17.78 -0.04
CA MET A 474 2.85 -17.56 0.85
C MET A 474 2.75 -18.32 2.18
N GLY A 475 1.67 -19.09 2.41
CA GLY A 475 1.39 -19.75 3.69
C GLY A 475 2.50 -20.68 4.22
N ARG A 476 3.39 -21.20 3.36
CA ARG A 476 4.53 -22.07 3.77
C ARG A 476 5.65 -21.33 4.47
N VAL A 477 5.69 -20.00 4.34
CA VAL A 477 6.72 -19.13 4.91
C VAL A 477 6.12 -18.03 5.79
N ARG A 478 4.83 -18.16 6.13
CA ARG A 478 4.07 -17.17 6.91
C ARG A 478 4.64 -16.92 8.31
N ASP A 479 5.45 -17.85 8.82
CA ASP A 479 6.15 -17.71 10.09
C ASP A 479 7.19 -16.57 10.08
N ARG A 480 7.66 -16.14 8.90
CA ARG A 480 8.77 -15.18 8.78
C ARG A 480 8.68 -14.24 7.57
N LEU A 481 7.59 -14.31 6.80
CA LEU A 481 7.22 -13.36 5.76
C LEU A 481 5.91 -12.67 6.19
N PRO A 482 5.94 -11.72 7.13
CA PRO A 482 4.72 -11.10 7.62
C PRO A 482 4.03 -10.29 6.52
N LEU A 483 2.70 -10.31 6.52
CA LEU A 483 1.84 -9.42 5.77
C LEU A 483 1.15 -8.45 6.74
N ASP A 484 1.47 -7.18 6.66
CA ASP A 484 0.76 -6.13 7.40
C ASP A 484 -0.32 -5.52 6.50
N ILE A 485 -1.54 -5.40 7.04
CA ILE A 485 -2.66 -4.71 6.39
C ILE A 485 -3.09 -3.53 7.27
N GLY A 486 -3.03 -2.33 6.70
CA GLY A 486 -3.53 -1.09 7.31
C GLY A 486 -4.71 -0.51 6.52
N LEU A 487 -5.77 -0.08 7.20
CA LEU A 487 -6.91 0.62 6.60
C LEU A 487 -7.06 2.04 7.16
N ILE A 488 -6.82 3.05 6.33
CA ILE A 488 -7.03 4.45 6.70
C ILE A 488 -8.35 4.94 6.11
N PHE A 489 -9.37 5.05 6.95
CA PHE A 489 -10.67 5.56 6.58
C PHE A 489 -10.70 7.09 6.63
N CYS A 490 -11.39 7.73 5.71
CA CYS A 490 -11.57 9.17 5.71
C CYS A 490 -12.83 9.60 4.93
N ASN A 491 -13.22 10.87 5.08
CA ASN A 491 -14.24 11.45 4.21
C ASN A 491 -13.64 11.75 2.83
N ARG A 492 -14.46 11.70 1.77
CA ARG A 492 -14.03 11.90 0.37
C ARG A 492 -13.28 13.21 0.09
N ARG A 493 -13.49 14.23 0.94
CA ARG A 493 -12.84 15.55 0.84
C ARG A 493 -11.59 15.70 1.70
N THR A 494 -11.16 14.67 2.43
CA THR A 494 -9.92 14.71 3.20
C THR A 494 -8.73 14.84 2.24
N PRO A 495 -7.77 15.77 2.48
CA PRO A 495 -6.60 15.93 1.61
C PRO A 495 -5.80 14.63 1.50
N ILE A 496 -5.42 14.25 0.27
CA ILE A 496 -4.76 12.96 0.04
C ILE A 496 -3.42 12.87 0.77
N ARG A 497 -2.71 14.00 0.92
CA ARG A 497 -1.55 14.16 1.79
C ARG A 497 -1.74 13.54 3.18
N SER A 498 -2.83 13.91 3.87
CA SER A 498 -3.07 13.43 5.24
C SER A 498 -3.33 11.92 5.28
N VAL A 499 -3.99 11.40 4.24
CA VAL A 499 -4.27 9.96 4.11
C VAL A 499 -2.97 9.17 3.85
N LEU A 500 -2.07 9.71 3.01
CA LEU A 500 -0.79 9.07 2.70
C LEU A 500 0.22 9.16 3.85
N GLU A 501 0.29 10.29 4.56
CA GLU A 501 1.11 10.41 5.77
C GLU A 501 0.67 9.38 6.83
N ALA A 502 -0.65 9.19 7.00
CA ALA A 502 -1.20 8.16 7.88
C ALA A 502 -0.84 6.73 7.39
N GLY A 503 -0.96 6.48 6.08
CA GLY A 503 -0.58 5.20 5.49
C GLY A 503 0.92 4.89 5.62
N GLN A 504 1.78 5.90 5.47
CA GLN A 504 3.23 5.78 5.66
C GLN A 504 3.57 5.41 7.11
N ALA A 505 2.86 5.98 8.09
CA ALA A 505 3.02 5.62 9.49
C ALA A 505 2.67 4.14 9.75
N MET A 506 1.63 3.61 9.11
CA MET A 506 1.22 2.19 9.17
C MET A 506 2.26 1.21 8.58
N LEU A 507 3.23 1.68 7.79
CA LEU A 507 4.31 0.80 7.31
C LEU A 507 5.24 0.30 8.42
N ASN A 508 5.10 0.83 9.64
CA ASN A 508 5.91 0.46 10.80
C ASN A 508 5.24 -0.58 11.72
N ILE A 509 4.07 -1.13 11.36
CA ILE A 509 3.31 -2.09 12.17
C ILE A 509 4.18 -3.25 12.68
N SER A 510 4.84 -4.01 11.79
CA SER A 510 5.69 -5.16 12.16
C SER A 510 7.04 -4.79 12.83
N GLY A 511 7.33 -3.50 13.02
CA GLY A 511 8.59 -3.04 13.59
C GLY A 511 9.84 -3.42 12.79
N GLN A 512 11.00 -3.37 13.46
CA GLN A 512 12.30 -3.66 12.84
C GLN A 512 12.60 -5.16 12.84
N PHE A 513 13.19 -5.63 11.73
CA PHE A 513 13.72 -6.99 11.59
C PHE A 513 15.18 -7.07 12.03
N ASP A 514 15.48 -8.01 12.94
CA ASP A 514 16.86 -8.37 13.26
C ASP A 514 16.97 -9.85 13.65
N MET A 515 17.69 -10.63 12.84
CA MET A 515 17.94 -12.05 13.10
C MET A 515 18.89 -12.31 14.25
N ASP A 516 19.82 -11.40 14.53
CA ASP A 516 20.85 -11.62 15.54
C ASP A 516 20.31 -11.35 16.94
N SER A 517 19.59 -10.24 17.11
CA SER A 517 18.95 -9.89 18.39
C SER A 517 17.60 -10.59 18.60
N GLY A 518 16.92 -11.00 17.53
CA GLY A 518 15.55 -11.51 17.59
C GLY A 518 14.49 -10.41 17.63
N LYS A 519 14.88 -9.15 17.38
CA LYS A 519 13.92 -8.05 17.29
C LYS A 519 12.93 -8.31 16.15
N GLY A 520 11.65 -8.13 16.45
CA GLY A 520 10.54 -8.42 15.53
C GLY A 520 10.13 -9.89 15.46
N TRP A 521 10.65 -10.75 16.35
CA TRP A 521 10.20 -12.13 16.53
C TRP A 521 9.42 -12.30 17.84
N GLU A 522 8.34 -13.06 17.77
CA GLU A 522 7.50 -13.44 18.90
C GLU A 522 7.54 -14.95 19.12
N GLY A 523 7.51 -15.37 20.38
CA GLY A 523 7.51 -16.79 20.73
C GLY A 523 6.13 -17.25 21.19
N TRP A 524 5.46 -18.05 20.36
CA TRP A 524 4.15 -18.66 20.64
C TRP A 524 4.31 -20.12 21.04
N ARG A 525 3.54 -20.62 22.02
CA ARG A 525 3.64 -22.04 22.41
C ARG A 525 2.64 -22.86 21.63
N LEU A 526 3.14 -23.87 20.92
CA LEU A 526 2.31 -24.85 20.23
C LEU A 526 1.60 -25.73 21.26
N MET A 527 0.27 -25.66 21.31
CA MET A 527 -0.57 -26.43 22.23
C MET A 527 -1.00 -27.75 21.61
N LYS A 528 -1.41 -27.73 20.35
CA LYS A 528 -1.87 -28.90 19.61
C LYS A 528 -1.35 -28.88 18.19
N LYS A 529 -1.11 -30.07 17.64
CA LYS A 529 -0.73 -30.27 16.24
C LYS A 529 -1.51 -31.46 15.70
N ASP A 530 -2.30 -31.23 14.67
CA ASP A 530 -3.08 -32.25 13.97
C ASP A 530 -2.67 -32.30 12.50
N ASN A 531 -2.27 -33.48 12.02
CA ASN A 531 -1.97 -33.69 10.60
C ASN A 531 -3.23 -34.21 9.90
N SER A 532 -3.78 -33.45 8.96
CA SER A 532 -5.02 -33.79 8.24
C SER A 532 -4.82 -33.70 6.73
N GLY A 533 -4.53 -34.85 6.09
CA GLY A 533 -4.35 -34.93 4.64
C GLY A 533 -3.25 -34.00 4.14
N ASP A 534 -3.62 -33.02 3.32
CA ASP A 534 -2.72 -32.09 2.65
C ASP A 534 -2.28 -30.90 3.52
N PHE A 535 -2.84 -30.78 4.73
CA PHE A 535 -2.60 -29.68 5.66
C PHE A 535 -2.20 -30.16 7.06
N CYS A 536 -1.48 -29.32 7.78
CA CYS A 536 -1.16 -29.49 9.19
C CYS A 536 -1.74 -28.31 9.98
N LYS A 537 -2.62 -28.62 10.94
CA LYS A 537 -3.25 -27.65 11.83
C LYS A 537 -2.40 -27.46 13.08
N LEU A 538 -2.02 -26.22 13.36
CA LEU A 538 -1.27 -25.80 14.55
C LEU A 538 -2.16 -24.91 15.42
N GLU A 539 -2.33 -25.25 16.69
CA GLU A 539 -3.08 -24.45 17.66
C GLU A 539 -2.10 -23.90 18.72
N PHE A 540 -2.10 -22.58 18.93
CA PHE A 540 -1.15 -21.89 19.81
C PHE A 540 -1.78 -21.41 21.12
N ASP A 541 -0.95 -21.07 22.11
CA ASP A 541 -1.39 -20.61 23.44
C ASP A 541 -2.03 -19.22 23.45
N ASN A 542 -1.82 -18.41 22.42
CA ASN A 542 -2.50 -17.13 22.19
C ASN A 542 -3.89 -17.29 21.52
N GLY A 543 -4.33 -18.51 21.24
CA GLY A 543 -5.63 -18.81 20.61
C GLY A 543 -5.60 -18.77 19.07
N ILE A 544 -4.45 -18.43 18.46
CA ILE A 544 -4.29 -18.46 17.01
C ILE A 544 -4.18 -19.91 16.53
N THR A 545 -4.80 -20.16 15.38
CA THR A 545 -4.74 -21.44 14.68
C THR A 545 -4.24 -21.23 13.26
N TRP A 546 -3.26 -22.02 12.83
CA TRP A 546 -2.77 -22.02 11.46
C TRP A 546 -3.05 -23.35 10.78
N GLU A 547 -3.52 -23.28 9.54
CA GLU A 547 -3.61 -24.41 8.62
C GLU A 547 -2.50 -24.26 7.57
N MET A 548 -1.44 -25.04 7.71
CA MET A 548 -0.26 -24.93 6.84
C MET A 548 -0.24 -26.08 5.82
N PRO A 549 -0.04 -25.80 4.51
CA PRO A 549 0.03 -26.84 3.50
C PRO A 549 1.32 -27.66 3.66
N VAL A 550 1.20 -29.00 3.59
CA VAL A 550 2.31 -29.96 3.80
C VAL A 550 2.52 -30.89 2.60
N VAL A 551 1.97 -30.54 1.44
CA VAL A 551 2.15 -31.25 0.18
C VAL A 551 2.72 -30.35 -0.90
N THR A 552 3.43 -30.89 -1.88
CA THR A 552 3.95 -30.14 -3.03
C THR A 552 2.81 -29.74 -3.97
N GLY A 553 2.82 -28.50 -4.46
CA GLY A 553 1.69 -27.92 -5.21
C GLY A 553 1.34 -28.60 -6.54
N ASP A 554 2.21 -29.46 -7.08
CA ASP A 554 2.04 -30.12 -8.38
C ASP A 554 1.66 -31.59 -8.32
N SER A 555 1.73 -32.24 -7.15
CA SER A 555 1.65 -33.72 -7.08
C SER A 555 1.01 -34.30 -5.83
N SER A 556 0.40 -33.50 -4.94
CA SER A 556 -0.14 -33.93 -3.63
C SER A 556 0.80 -34.85 -2.83
N LYS A 557 2.09 -34.88 -3.18
CA LYS A 557 3.12 -35.63 -2.47
C LYS A 557 3.47 -34.85 -1.22
N LYS A 558 3.76 -35.57 -0.14
CA LYS A 558 4.27 -34.98 1.09
C LYS A 558 5.48 -34.09 0.78
N ASP A 559 5.43 -32.86 1.25
CA ASP A 559 6.54 -31.91 1.16
C ASP A 559 7.49 -32.20 2.33
N GLU A 560 8.76 -32.48 2.01
CA GLU A 560 9.81 -32.76 2.98
C GLU A 560 10.74 -31.54 3.20
N TRP A 561 10.57 -30.52 2.36
CA TRP A 561 11.42 -29.32 2.34
C TRP A 561 10.75 -28.17 3.09
N TYR A 562 9.43 -28.04 2.97
CA TYR A 562 8.60 -27.00 3.57
C TYR A 562 7.30 -27.57 4.14
N PRO A 563 6.65 -26.91 5.11
CA PRO A 563 7.09 -25.72 5.83
C PRO A 563 7.96 -26.07 7.04
N ARG A 564 8.85 -25.15 7.41
CA ARG A 564 9.76 -25.30 8.54
C ARG A 564 9.71 -24.06 9.42
N LEU A 565 9.59 -24.25 10.73
CA LEU A 565 9.43 -23.18 11.72
C LEU A 565 10.51 -23.28 12.80
N TYR A 566 10.90 -22.14 13.36
CA TYR A 566 11.86 -22.07 14.45
C TYR A 566 11.24 -22.52 15.77
N GLN A 567 11.82 -23.52 16.44
CA GLN A 567 11.38 -23.97 17.76
C GLN A 567 12.53 -23.96 18.77
N GLY A 568 12.36 -23.26 19.90
CA GLY A 568 13.37 -23.16 20.95
C GLY A 568 12.92 -22.35 22.16
N ASN A 569 13.76 -22.30 23.20
CA ASN A 569 13.40 -21.66 24.47
C ASN A 569 13.60 -20.13 24.46
N SER A 570 14.64 -19.63 23.78
CA SER A 570 15.02 -18.22 23.80
C SER A 570 15.84 -17.86 22.55
N TRP A 571 15.62 -16.66 22.01
CA TRP A 571 16.43 -16.11 20.92
C TRP A 571 17.78 -15.54 21.39
N GLU A 572 17.89 -15.15 22.67
CA GLU A 572 19.03 -14.41 23.22
C GLU A 572 20.24 -15.29 23.59
N LYS A 573 19.99 -16.54 23.99
CA LYS A 573 21.04 -17.45 24.50
C LYS A 573 21.57 -18.36 23.39
N LYS A 574 22.87 -18.26 23.06
CA LYS A 574 23.52 -19.07 22.01
C LYS A 574 23.29 -20.59 22.14
N SER A 575 23.29 -21.12 23.36
CA SER A 575 23.07 -22.56 23.63
C SER A 575 21.61 -23.00 23.53
N SER A 576 20.66 -22.07 23.38
CA SER A 576 19.23 -22.36 23.28
C SER A 576 18.56 -21.65 22.10
N LYS A 577 19.36 -21.20 21.11
CA LYS A 577 18.82 -20.58 19.90
C LYS A 577 17.82 -21.53 19.24
N PRO A 578 16.71 -21.00 18.69
CA PRO A 578 15.69 -21.84 18.07
C PRO A 578 16.26 -22.62 16.90
N GLU A 579 15.87 -23.89 16.82
CA GLU A 579 16.23 -24.75 15.70
C GLU A 579 15.11 -24.74 14.67
N LEU A 580 15.47 -24.69 13.39
CA LEU A 580 14.49 -24.80 12.33
C LEU A 580 14.05 -26.25 12.18
N ARG A 581 12.78 -26.53 12.41
CA ARG A 581 12.20 -27.88 12.35
C ARG A 581 11.13 -27.95 11.29
N HIS A 582 11.05 -29.08 10.60
CA HIS A 582 9.90 -29.37 9.76
C HIS A 582 8.63 -29.37 10.62
N ILE A 583 7.52 -28.88 10.06
CA ILE A 583 6.26 -28.77 10.78
C ILE A 583 5.83 -30.10 11.41
N CYS A 584 6.07 -31.22 10.73
CA CYS A 584 5.81 -32.56 11.24
C CYS A 584 6.66 -32.94 12.47
N ASP A 585 7.81 -32.30 12.68
CA ASP A 585 8.74 -32.57 13.78
C ASP A 585 8.60 -31.58 14.95
N LEU A 586 7.74 -30.57 14.82
CA LEU A 586 7.42 -29.65 15.91
C LEU A 586 6.85 -30.41 17.11
N LYS A 587 7.32 -30.05 18.30
CA LYS A 587 6.87 -30.67 19.55
C LYS A 587 5.84 -29.78 20.24
N PRO A 588 4.57 -30.23 20.41
CA PRO A 588 3.61 -29.52 21.25
C PRO A 588 4.09 -29.41 22.69
N ARG A 589 3.60 -28.40 23.40
CA ARG A 589 3.90 -28.16 24.81
C ARG A 589 3.38 -29.32 25.66
N ASN A 590 4.22 -29.80 26.59
CA ASN A 590 3.80 -30.76 27.58
C ASN A 590 2.87 -30.07 28.61
N LEU A 591 1.62 -30.53 28.71
CA LEU A 591 0.61 -29.97 29.61
C LEU A 591 0.97 -30.10 31.10
N ASN A 592 1.84 -31.06 31.46
CA ASN A 592 2.32 -31.26 32.83
C ASN A 592 3.39 -30.24 33.26
N MET A 593 3.88 -29.41 32.33
CA MET A 593 4.88 -28.38 32.62
C MET A 593 4.20 -27.08 33.11
N PRO A 594 4.87 -26.22 33.91
CA PRO A 594 4.35 -24.88 34.23
C PRO A 594 4.00 -24.05 32.99
N LYS A 595 2.96 -23.18 33.06
CA LYS A 595 2.43 -22.39 31.92
C LYS A 595 3.49 -21.49 31.26
N ASP A 596 4.38 -20.95 32.07
CA ASP A 596 5.51 -20.11 31.68
C ASP A 596 6.65 -20.88 31.02
N LYS A 597 6.69 -22.21 31.16
CA LYS A 597 7.77 -23.08 30.66
C LYS A 597 7.37 -23.85 29.40
N GLY A 598 8.37 -24.22 28.60
CA GLY A 598 8.23 -24.97 27.35
C GLY A 598 8.90 -24.28 26.16
N GLN A 599 9.15 -25.05 25.10
CA GLN A 599 9.67 -24.51 23.85
C GLN A 599 8.63 -23.62 23.18
N LYS A 600 9.09 -22.54 22.57
CA LYS A 600 8.28 -21.62 21.78
C LYS A 600 8.56 -21.84 20.30
N VAL A 601 7.53 -21.71 19.48
CA VAL A 601 7.64 -21.50 18.04
C VAL A 601 7.83 -20.00 17.82
N TRP A 602 8.91 -19.63 17.14
CA TRP A 602 9.26 -18.23 16.90
C TRP A 602 8.70 -17.80 15.55
N VAL A 603 7.95 -16.70 15.56
CA VAL A 603 7.23 -16.19 14.40
C VAL A 603 7.43 -14.68 14.26
N ARG A 604 7.34 -14.17 13.03
CA ARG A 604 7.11 -12.76 12.73
C ARG A 604 5.64 -12.63 12.35
N PRO A 605 4.77 -12.17 13.27
CA PRO A 605 3.35 -12.16 13.01
C PRO A 605 3.00 -11.21 11.87
N SER A 606 1.97 -11.60 11.13
CA SER A 606 1.24 -10.71 10.24
C SER A 606 0.26 -9.90 11.07
N HIS A 607 0.00 -8.65 10.70
CA HIS A 607 -0.83 -7.75 11.49
C HIS A 607 -1.93 -7.09 10.68
N PHE A 608 -2.97 -6.65 11.40
CA PHE A 608 -4.06 -5.84 10.89
C PHE A 608 -4.25 -4.60 11.75
N ASP A 609 -4.42 -3.44 11.12
CA ASP A 609 -4.71 -2.19 11.81
C ASP A 609 -5.63 -1.28 11.00
N PHE A 610 -6.32 -0.36 11.67
CA PHE A 610 -7.15 0.65 11.02
C PHE A 610 -7.20 1.97 11.79
N GLU A 611 -7.47 3.07 11.08
CA GLU A 611 -7.69 4.39 11.67
C GLU A 611 -8.73 5.19 10.89
N TYR A 612 -9.55 5.99 11.59
CA TYR A 612 -10.46 6.93 10.95
C TYR A 612 -9.99 8.36 11.11
N LEU A 613 -9.65 9.00 10.00
CA LEU A 613 -9.29 10.41 9.95
C LEU A 613 -10.56 11.28 9.97
N ASP A 614 -11.21 11.35 11.13
CA ASP A 614 -12.30 12.31 11.43
C ASP A 614 -11.81 13.77 11.35
N SER A 615 -10.52 13.97 11.62
CA SER A 615 -9.75 15.19 11.45
C SER A 615 -8.38 14.86 10.87
N THR A 616 -7.73 15.85 10.25
CA THR A 616 -6.37 15.64 9.72
C THR A 616 -5.36 15.35 10.84
N ALA A 617 -5.61 15.78 12.08
CA ALA A 617 -4.70 15.59 13.22
C ALA A 617 -4.52 14.10 13.61
N ARG A 618 -5.52 13.25 13.37
CA ARG A 618 -5.49 11.80 13.70
C ARG A 618 -4.31 11.05 13.07
N ARG A 619 -3.77 11.54 11.95
CA ARG A 619 -2.60 10.93 11.31
C ARG A 619 -1.37 10.87 12.21
N PHE A 620 -1.27 11.78 13.19
CA PHE A 620 -0.18 11.78 14.18
C PHE A 620 -0.42 10.84 15.36
N GLU A 621 -1.61 10.25 15.47
CA GLU A 621 -1.94 9.21 16.45
C GLU A 621 -1.57 7.80 15.94
N ILE A 622 -0.94 7.70 14.76
CA ILE A 622 -0.42 6.44 14.23
C ILE A 622 1.05 6.36 14.59
N TYR A 623 1.34 5.76 15.73
CA TYR A 623 2.70 5.55 16.20
C TYR A 623 2.83 4.17 16.85
N TYR A 624 3.84 3.42 16.44
CA TYR A 624 4.15 2.10 16.97
C TYR A 624 5.42 2.16 17.80
N ASP A 625 5.37 1.59 19.01
CA ASP A 625 6.53 1.37 19.86
C ASP A 625 6.63 -0.11 20.24
N GLU A 626 7.55 -0.43 21.16
CA GLU A 626 7.76 -1.80 21.64
C GLU A 626 6.54 -2.40 22.36
N ASN A 627 5.55 -1.57 22.76
CA ASN A 627 4.33 -1.98 23.45
C ASN A 627 3.10 -1.95 22.54
N GLY A 628 3.27 -1.80 21.22
CA GLY A 628 2.19 -1.73 20.24
C GLY A 628 1.86 -0.31 19.81
N ARG A 629 0.58 -0.04 19.51
CA ARG A 629 0.14 1.26 18.99
C ARG A 629 -0.21 2.25 20.09
N ARG A 630 0.22 3.50 19.95
CA ARG A 630 -0.17 4.61 20.82
C ARG A 630 -1.00 5.65 20.04
N PRO A 631 -2.11 6.18 20.61
CA PRO A 631 -2.64 5.89 21.95
C PRO A 631 -3.48 4.60 22.04
N ARG A 632 -3.81 3.96 20.91
CA ARG A 632 -4.71 2.81 20.81
C ARG A 632 -4.03 1.47 21.14
N ARG A 633 -3.88 1.14 22.42
CA ARG A 633 -3.13 -0.06 22.86
C ARG A 633 -3.67 -1.42 22.42
N THR A 634 -4.94 -1.51 22.03
CA THR A 634 -5.51 -2.75 21.48
C THR A 634 -4.98 -3.08 20.10
N ARG A 635 -4.37 -2.08 19.43
CA ARG A 635 -3.84 -2.16 18.08
C ARG A 635 -2.31 -2.18 18.12
N PRO A 636 -1.62 -2.72 17.09
CA PRO A 636 -2.19 -3.46 15.97
C PRO A 636 -2.72 -4.83 16.43
N PHE A 637 -3.65 -5.39 15.66
CA PHE A 637 -4.15 -6.76 15.85
C PHE A 637 -3.31 -7.76 15.06
N TYR A 638 -3.40 -9.04 15.38
CA TYR A 638 -2.86 -10.07 14.49
C TYR A 638 -3.73 -10.18 13.24
N LEU A 639 -3.15 -10.54 12.09
CA LEU A 639 -3.91 -10.69 10.84
C LEU A 639 -4.98 -11.79 10.97
N GLU A 640 -4.75 -12.80 11.80
CA GLU A 640 -5.71 -13.87 12.12
C GLU A 640 -6.92 -13.36 12.92
N ASP A 641 -6.82 -12.20 13.56
CA ASP A 641 -7.95 -11.61 14.28
C ASP A 641 -9.04 -11.10 13.34
N LEU A 642 -8.75 -10.85 12.06
CA LEU A 642 -9.77 -10.47 11.05
C LEU A 642 -10.93 -11.48 11.02
N ASP A 643 -10.62 -12.78 10.88
CA ASP A 643 -11.62 -13.84 10.83
C ASP A 643 -12.38 -13.98 12.16
N ARG A 644 -11.69 -13.71 13.28
CA ARG A 644 -12.27 -13.75 14.62
C ARG A 644 -13.23 -12.57 14.83
N PHE A 645 -12.86 -11.38 14.37
CA PHE A 645 -13.65 -10.17 14.47
C PHE A 645 -14.96 -10.26 13.70
N ASP A 646 -14.95 -10.84 12.50
CA ASP A 646 -16.18 -11.11 11.75
C ASP A 646 -17.15 -12.01 12.53
N LYS A 647 -16.64 -13.06 13.18
CA LYS A 647 -17.44 -13.95 14.02
C LYS A 647 -18.01 -13.21 15.24
N LEU A 648 -17.18 -12.47 15.96
CA LEU A 648 -17.60 -11.71 17.14
C LEU A 648 -18.65 -10.66 16.79
N TRP A 649 -18.43 -9.92 15.69
CA TRP A 649 -19.36 -8.90 15.23
C TRP A 649 -20.69 -9.50 14.79
N LYS A 650 -20.66 -10.63 14.07
CA LYS A 650 -21.88 -11.37 13.70
C LYS A 650 -22.72 -11.77 14.92
N ILE A 651 -22.07 -12.14 16.03
CA ILE A 651 -22.78 -12.41 17.29
C ILE A 651 -23.37 -11.11 17.86
N MET A 652 -22.57 -10.04 17.94
CA MET A 652 -23.02 -8.74 18.45
C MET A 652 -24.20 -8.13 17.67
N LYS A 653 -24.31 -8.40 16.36
CA LYS A 653 -25.45 -7.98 15.53
C LYS A 653 -26.79 -8.57 15.94
N ASN A 654 -26.80 -9.63 16.76
CA ASN A 654 -28.03 -10.15 17.36
C ASN A 654 -28.64 -9.22 18.42
N LEU A 655 -27.86 -8.26 18.94
CA LEU A 655 -28.35 -7.20 19.80
C LEU A 655 -28.85 -6.00 18.99
N LYS A 656 -29.88 -5.32 19.48
CA LYS A 656 -30.31 -4.02 18.95
C LYS A 656 -29.15 -3.01 19.05
N THR A 657 -29.08 -2.08 18.10
CA THR A 657 -28.01 -1.06 18.01
C THR A 657 -27.83 -0.29 19.33
N SER A 658 -28.93 0.10 20.00
CA SER A 658 -28.87 0.77 21.31
C SER A 658 -28.30 -0.11 22.43
N GLN A 659 -28.61 -1.41 22.42
CA GLN A 659 -28.08 -2.38 23.38
C GLN A 659 -26.59 -2.63 23.16
N ARG A 660 -26.12 -2.68 21.90
CA ARG A 660 -24.69 -2.76 21.59
C ARG A 660 -23.91 -1.58 22.19
N HIS A 661 -24.38 -0.35 21.94
CA HIS A 661 -23.76 0.84 22.54
C HIS A 661 -23.77 0.79 24.07
N GLN A 662 -24.90 0.41 24.68
CA GLN A 662 -25.02 0.35 26.13
C GLN A 662 -24.03 -0.65 26.75
N VAL A 663 -23.96 -1.87 26.22
CA VAL A 663 -23.05 -2.92 26.72
C VAL A 663 -21.59 -2.48 26.62
N ILE A 664 -21.19 -1.99 25.44
CA ILE A 664 -19.80 -1.59 25.19
C ILE A 664 -19.42 -0.38 26.03
N TYR A 665 -20.27 0.64 26.09
CA TYR A 665 -20.05 1.81 26.94
C TYR A 665 -19.94 1.42 28.41
N THR A 666 -20.78 0.51 28.90
CA THR A 666 -20.74 0.06 30.30
C THR A 666 -19.42 -0.62 30.63
N ILE A 667 -18.90 -1.46 29.72
CA ILE A 667 -17.60 -2.12 29.88
C ILE A 667 -16.48 -1.09 29.89
N GLU A 668 -16.42 -0.20 28.91
CA GLU A 668 -15.31 0.75 28.76
C GLU A 668 -15.33 1.86 29.83
N ALA A 669 -16.51 2.36 30.21
CA ALA A 669 -16.62 3.32 31.31
C ALA A 669 -16.16 2.70 32.64
N THR A 670 -16.47 1.42 32.88
CA THR A 670 -16.01 0.71 34.07
C THR A 670 -14.50 0.46 34.03
N ARG A 671 -13.96 0.11 32.86
CA ARG A 671 -12.50 -0.02 32.66
C ARG A 671 -11.78 1.28 32.99
N GLU A 672 -12.24 2.39 32.42
CA GLU A 672 -11.66 3.71 32.65
C GLU A 672 -11.80 4.13 34.12
N LEU A 673 -12.92 3.82 34.77
CA LEU A 673 -13.12 4.11 36.19
C LEU A 673 -12.15 3.31 37.09
N TRP A 674 -11.91 2.03 36.79
CA TRP A 674 -11.13 1.15 37.66
C TRP A 674 -9.62 1.26 37.43
N TYR A 675 -9.20 1.49 36.19
CA TYR A 675 -7.79 1.44 35.79
C TYR A 675 -7.27 2.79 35.22
N GLY A 676 -8.16 3.76 34.98
CA GLY A 676 -7.82 4.98 34.27
C GLY A 676 -7.61 4.74 32.77
N GLN A 677 -7.08 5.76 32.09
CA GLN A 677 -6.73 5.65 30.68
C GLN A 677 -5.41 4.88 30.54
N ASN A 678 -5.44 3.76 29.82
CA ASN A 678 -4.27 3.00 29.36
C ASN A 678 -3.53 2.19 30.44
N GLN A 679 -4.23 1.33 31.18
CA GLN A 679 -3.62 0.43 32.18
C GLN A 679 -3.89 -1.07 31.87
N PRO A 680 -2.84 -1.91 31.66
CA PRO A 680 -2.96 -3.31 31.25
C PRO A 680 -3.51 -4.26 32.33
N GLU A 681 -3.68 -3.79 33.56
CA GLU A 681 -4.18 -4.51 34.72
C GLU A 681 -5.54 -5.17 34.42
N SER A 682 -6.38 -4.51 33.62
CA SER A 682 -7.68 -5.03 33.17
C SER A 682 -7.61 -6.37 32.44
N LEU A 683 -6.49 -6.70 31.79
CA LEU A 683 -6.33 -7.95 31.03
C LEU A 683 -6.23 -9.18 31.92
N THR A 684 -5.76 -8.98 33.16
CA THR A 684 -5.47 -10.07 34.11
C THR A 684 -6.40 -10.09 35.31
N ASP A 685 -7.25 -9.07 35.48
CA ASP A 685 -8.14 -8.94 36.61
C ASP A 685 -9.36 -9.88 36.49
N PRO A 686 -9.50 -10.90 37.37
CA PRO A 686 -10.62 -11.82 37.33
C PRO A 686 -11.96 -11.15 37.68
N VAL A 687 -11.97 -10.09 38.49
CA VAL A 687 -13.18 -9.36 38.87
C VAL A 687 -13.73 -8.59 37.68
N PHE A 688 -12.87 -7.90 36.94
CA PHE A 688 -13.27 -7.21 35.73
C PHE A 688 -13.70 -8.17 34.63
N ARG A 689 -13.02 -9.32 34.49
CA ARG A 689 -13.47 -10.39 33.60
C ARG A 689 -14.89 -10.87 33.95
N GLN A 690 -15.17 -11.11 35.22
CA GLN A 690 -16.51 -11.50 35.66
C GLN A 690 -17.54 -10.39 35.38
N PHE A 691 -17.19 -9.13 35.62
CA PHE A 691 -18.04 -7.98 35.30
C PHE A 691 -18.39 -7.91 33.81
N VAL A 692 -17.41 -8.14 32.93
CA VAL A 692 -17.64 -8.22 31.47
C VAL A 692 -18.59 -9.36 31.13
N GLU A 693 -18.37 -10.55 31.71
CA GLU A 693 -19.27 -11.71 31.51
C GLU A 693 -20.69 -11.41 31.97
N ASP A 694 -20.88 -10.82 33.16
CA ASP A 694 -22.20 -10.49 33.70
C ASP A 694 -22.89 -9.41 32.86
N THR A 695 -22.14 -8.40 32.39
CA THR A 695 -22.67 -7.35 31.52
C THR A 695 -23.15 -7.92 30.19
N LEU A 696 -22.38 -8.83 29.59
CA LEU A 696 -22.78 -9.55 28.38
C LEU A 696 -23.96 -10.49 28.65
N ALA A 697 -23.97 -11.21 29.76
CA ALA A 697 -25.03 -12.16 30.12
C ALA A 697 -26.40 -11.48 30.30
N ASN A 698 -26.39 -10.26 30.86
CA ASN A 698 -27.59 -9.46 31.10
C ASN A 698 -28.07 -8.67 29.88
N ALA A 699 -27.35 -8.71 28.76
CA ALA A 699 -27.79 -8.07 27.52
C ALA A 699 -29.05 -8.74 26.95
N ALA A 700 -29.84 -7.98 26.20
CA ALA A 700 -31.12 -8.44 25.63
C ALA A 700 -30.94 -9.36 24.40
N TRP A 701 -30.30 -10.52 24.58
CA TRP A 701 -30.11 -11.52 23.52
C TRP A 701 -31.45 -12.10 23.03
N PRO A 702 -31.55 -12.54 21.76
CA PRO A 702 -32.78 -13.13 21.23
C PRO A 702 -33.23 -14.35 22.02
N LYS A 703 -34.55 -14.50 22.23
CA LYS A 703 -35.12 -15.67 22.94
C LYS A 703 -34.74 -17.01 22.31
N ALA A 704 -34.53 -17.04 20.99
CA ALA A 704 -34.10 -18.22 20.25
C ALA A 704 -32.67 -18.68 20.63
N LYS A 705 -31.85 -17.79 21.18
CA LYS A 705 -30.49 -18.06 21.59
C LYS A 705 -30.11 -17.23 22.84
N PRO A 706 -30.52 -17.67 24.04
CA PRO A 706 -30.15 -17.00 25.28
C PRO A 706 -28.66 -17.22 25.59
N TRP A 707 -28.07 -16.33 26.39
CA TRP A 707 -26.64 -16.36 26.77
C TRP A 707 -26.14 -17.73 27.26
N HIS A 708 -26.96 -18.43 28.05
CA HIS A 708 -26.60 -19.74 28.62
C HIS A 708 -26.41 -20.83 27.55
N GLY A 709 -27.01 -20.65 26.36
CA GLY A 709 -26.88 -21.54 25.21
C GLY A 709 -25.71 -21.20 24.28
N PHE A 710 -24.86 -20.23 24.63
CA PHE A 710 -23.71 -19.84 23.81
C PHE A 710 -22.62 -20.91 23.87
N SER A 711 -22.06 -21.25 22.71
CA SER A 711 -20.91 -22.15 22.62
C SER A 711 -19.63 -21.51 23.19
N GLU A 712 -18.58 -22.31 23.36
CA GLU A 712 -17.27 -21.81 23.79
C GLU A 712 -16.70 -20.76 22.81
N GLU A 713 -16.93 -20.94 21.51
CA GLU A 713 -16.56 -19.95 20.48
C GLU A 713 -17.33 -18.65 20.64
N GLU A 714 -18.61 -18.70 20.98
CA GLU A 714 -19.43 -17.48 21.15
C GLU A 714 -19.08 -16.73 22.43
N ARG A 715 -18.65 -17.46 23.47
CA ARG A 715 -18.11 -16.87 24.70
C ARG A 715 -16.77 -16.15 24.51
N GLN A 716 -16.17 -16.18 23.31
CA GLN A 716 -15.03 -15.32 22.96
C GLN A 716 -15.36 -13.82 23.02
N LEU A 717 -16.65 -13.43 23.11
CA LEU A 717 -17.05 -12.06 23.46
C LEU A 717 -16.49 -11.60 24.81
N ILE A 718 -16.33 -12.49 25.79
CA ILE A 718 -15.80 -12.16 27.12
C ILE A 718 -14.34 -11.69 27.02
N PRO A 719 -13.38 -12.49 26.49
CA PRO A 719 -12.01 -12.01 26.35
C PRO A 719 -11.88 -10.82 25.40
N ALA A 720 -12.72 -10.70 24.36
CA ALA A 720 -12.75 -9.51 23.51
C ALA A 720 -13.18 -8.25 24.27
N GLY A 721 -14.22 -8.36 25.11
CA GLY A 721 -14.66 -7.29 26.01
C GLY A 721 -13.59 -6.95 27.04
N VAL A 722 -12.88 -7.94 27.59
CA VAL A 722 -11.77 -7.71 28.53
C VAL A 722 -10.59 -7.01 27.84
N ARG A 723 -10.30 -7.31 26.57
CA ARG A 723 -9.21 -6.66 25.83
C ARG A 723 -9.56 -5.26 25.30
N GLY A 724 -10.84 -4.88 25.28
CA GLY A 724 -11.30 -3.61 24.70
C GLY A 724 -11.62 -3.70 23.19
N GLU A 725 -11.47 -4.88 22.60
CA GLU A 725 -11.70 -5.12 21.16
C GLU A 725 -13.15 -4.87 20.76
N LEU A 726 -14.12 -5.05 21.66
CA LEU A 726 -15.52 -4.75 21.35
C LEU A 726 -15.73 -3.27 21.05
N ALA A 727 -14.95 -2.38 21.67
CA ALA A 727 -14.99 -0.94 21.38
C ALA A 727 -14.40 -0.65 20.00
N ASP A 728 -13.28 -1.28 19.64
CA ASP A 728 -12.69 -1.18 18.30
C ASP A 728 -13.66 -1.68 17.22
N LEU A 729 -14.35 -2.80 17.46
CA LEU A 729 -15.34 -3.34 16.52
C LEU A 729 -16.56 -2.43 16.38
N ALA A 730 -17.01 -1.78 17.46
CA ALA A 730 -18.08 -0.79 17.38
C ALA A 730 -17.64 0.46 16.60
N GLU A 731 -16.44 0.97 16.83
CA GLU A 731 -15.86 2.06 16.03
C GLU A 731 -15.84 1.67 14.55
N LEU A 732 -15.27 0.50 14.22
CA LEU A 732 -15.17 0.02 12.85
C LEU A 732 -16.54 -0.14 12.20
N HIS A 733 -17.42 -0.98 12.75
CA HIS A 733 -18.66 -1.31 12.05
C HIS A 733 -19.75 -0.24 12.20
N MET A 734 -19.92 0.34 13.39
CA MET A 734 -21.04 1.28 13.64
C MET A 734 -20.65 2.71 13.30
N GLU A 735 -19.45 3.15 13.66
CA GLU A 735 -19.05 4.55 13.48
C GLU A 735 -18.49 4.82 12.10
N ILE A 736 -17.62 3.94 11.58
CA ILE A 736 -16.88 4.05 10.30
C ILE A 736 -17.67 3.44 9.14
N LEU A 737 -18.09 2.18 9.22
CA LEU A 737 -18.79 1.49 8.12
C LEU A 737 -20.31 1.76 8.11
N LYS A 738 -20.84 2.39 9.16
CA LYS A 738 -22.27 2.71 9.33
C LYS A 738 -23.20 1.48 9.23
N GLU A 739 -22.71 0.31 9.63
CA GLU A 739 -23.54 -0.89 9.76
C GLU A 739 -24.53 -0.71 10.91
N ARG A 740 -25.83 -0.88 10.59
CA ARG A 740 -26.91 -0.74 11.56
C ARG A 740 -27.18 -2.02 12.34
#